data_AF-A0A1C6IXV8-F1
#
_entry.id   AF-A0A1C6IXV8-F1
#
_cell.length_a   1.000
_cell.length_b   1.000
_cell.length_c   1.000
_cell.angle_alpha   90.00
_cell.angle_beta   90.00
_cell.angle_gamma   90.00
#
_symmetry.space_group_name_H-M   'P 1'
#
loop_
_entity.id
_entity.type
_entity.pdbx_description
1 polymer ?
#
loop_
_entity_poly.entity_id
_entity_poly.type
_entity_poly.pdbx_seq_one_letter_code
_entity_poly.pdbx_strand_id
1 'polypeptide(L)'
;MYEYIWDDQTGGILLTTNQSKFSKEPRPVYSRELDILGFDQHWNYPHDDSAPIMWAEANNYYYRGKLVAKTKGGSIYTKPEIVILDTPEPSGDMLQFVDIKAMCDKNRNILETLVQETIQKIYNTYMEYRNKIDVYYVAFSGGKDSVVALDLVQRALPHDSFLVLFGDTQMEFEDTYALVEKQKELCAAENINFIVSKSEQPPEITWREFGSPSQTMRWCCSVHKTAPQILALRELTNNPSFRGMAFTGIRADESSSRSQYDDVTYGGKHKGQYSCHAILNWSSAEVFLYIYDNDLLLNETYKKGNSRAGCLVCPMAAYKNFFFKEQSYGGDPKSRLSTTMYTDIILETTSKVFATEKDKIDFMETGGWKARRSGRELNISEDFCNESLEKGILTITLLRERTDWREWIKTIGDVISISDSAIEIVYEKKSYTISRRIKGKQQVFTVDLSDNSKTDIFFGSALKTVFRKSAYCIGCHVCEANCPNGFIKMHEGKVTIDNKCVKCKKCHDVFHGCLVANSLRLPKGDKKMGSVDRYGNIGIEYEWVVDYFTKKDGFWEDNELGTNKIKNMKSFLSDAGITLPKKNTITPFGEKIATIGIETEAAWGIIISNLAYTAELNWWVMNTSCGMTYTPVQLQSMLSDKVASENSQKHIVSAFKNIFASNEILGKALGLGVCLLKEKSSNRVLIEIQRTTWQHPIPEVILYALFKFAEACDGYYQFSLSTLMDDSLERDGISPSRMFGLDRDTMIGLLNNLSTHYPEFIRASFTLDLETITLSEDKSAEDVLNLF
;
A
#
# COMPACT_ATOMS: atom_id res chain seq x y z
N MET A 1 -12.55 24.27 -2.53
CA MET A 1 -13.87 23.63 -2.54
C MET A 1 -14.84 24.50 -1.77
N TYR A 2 -16.01 24.75 -2.35
CA TYR A 2 -17.10 25.44 -1.67
C TYR A 2 -17.76 24.52 -0.63
N GLU A 3 -18.16 25.10 0.50
CA GLU A 3 -19.05 24.42 1.45
C GLU A 3 -20.45 24.29 0.85
N TYR A 4 -21.23 23.30 1.30
CA TYR A 4 -22.62 23.14 0.89
C TYR A 4 -23.56 22.94 2.08
N ILE A 5 -24.83 23.26 1.85
CA ILE A 5 -25.95 23.00 2.77
C ILE A 5 -27.01 22.15 2.07
N TRP A 6 -27.82 21.43 2.86
CA TRP A 6 -28.97 20.67 2.37
C TRP A 6 -30.18 21.58 2.21
N ASP A 7 -30.69 21.74 1.00
CA ASP A 7 -31.78 22.66 0.68
C ASP A 7 -33.14 21.95 0.79
N ASP A 8 -34.03 22.50 1.60
CA ASP A 8 -35.37 21.97 1.81
C ASP A 8 -36.31 22.28 0.65
N GLN A 9 -36.05 23.35 -0.13
CA GLN A 9 -36.89 23.73 -1.26
C GLN A 9 -36.67 22.82 -2.47
N THR A 10 -35.42 22.66 -2.90
CA THR A 10 -35.08 21.82 -4.06
C THR A 10 -34.92 20.35 -3.70
N GLY A 11 -34.70 20.02 -2.42
CA GLY A 11 -34.35 18.67 -2.01
C GLY A 11 -32.88 18.32 -2.18
N GLY A 12 -32.09 19.22 -2.77
CA GLY A 12 -30.71 18.99 -3.16
C GLY A 12 -29.68 19.68 -2.28
N ILE A 13 -28.60 20.13 -2.91
CA ILE A 13 -27.48 20.82 -2.26
C ILE A 13 -27.34 22.25 -2.78
N LEU A 14 -26.97 23.17 -1.90
CA LEU A 14 -26.60 24.54 -2.24
C LEU A 14 -25.18 24.83 -1.80
N LEU A 15 -24.33 25.22 -2.74
CA LEU A 15 -23.01 25.76 -2.48
C LEU A 15 -23.12 27.11 -1.79
N THR A 16 -22.20 27.37 -0.87
CA THR A 16 -22.05 28.64 -0.18
C THR A 16 -20.75 29.31 -0.62
N THR A 17 -20.60 30.61 -0.36
CA THR A 17 -19.36 31.33 -0.66
C THR A 17 -18.19 30.97 0.27
N ASN A 18 -18.45 30.22 1.34
CA ASN A 18 -17.40 29.75 2.23
C ASN A 18 -16.59 28.65 1.56
N GLN A 19 -15.28 28.64 1.81
CA GLN A 19 -14.41 27.58 1.35
C GLN A 19 -14.03 26.65 2.51
N SER A 20 -14.06 25.35 2.22
CA SER A 20 -13.57 24.31 3.12
C SER A 20 -12.37 23.60 2.50
N LYS A 21 -11.45 23.16 3.38
CA LYS A 21 -10.35 22.26 3.01
C LYS A 21 -10.79 20.79 2.97
N PHE A 22 -12.01 20.49 3.40
CA PHE A 22 -12.53 19.13 3.51
C PHE A 22 -13.97 19.04 2.98
N SER A 23 -14.22 18.05 2.13
CA SER A 23 -15.55 17.69 1.63
C SER A 23 -15.89 16.29 2.14
N LYS A 24 -17.16 16.04 2.45
CA LYS A 24 -17.65 14.76 2.99
C LYS A 24 -18.20 13.82 1.92
N GLU A 25 -17.83 14.06 0.66
CA GLU A 25 -18.22 13.26 -0.50
C GLU A 25 -19.75 13.05 -0.61
N PRO A 26 -20.58 14.11 -0.65
CA PRO A 26 -22.01 13.96 -0.88
C PRO A 26 -22.28 13.35 -2.26
N ARG A 27 -23.33 12.54 -2.34
CA ARG A 27 -23.77 11.90 -3.57
C ARG A 27 -25.29 11.81 -3.67
N PRO A 28 -25.85 11.88 -4.87
CA PRO A 28 -27.27 11.65 -5.10
C PRO A 28 -27.64 10.18 -4.81
N VAL A 29 -28.87 9.97 -4.36
CA VAL A 29 -29.46 8.66 -4.07
C VAL A 29 -30.69 8.49 -4.96
N TYR A 30 -30.70 7.38 -5.70
CA TYR A 30 -31.74 7.04 -6.66
C TYR A 30 -32.57 5.84 -6.17
N SER A 31 -33.67 5.54 -6.85
CA SER A 31 -34.62 4.52 -6.36
C SER A 31 -33.97 3.14 -6.28
N ARG A 32 -33.12 2.77 -7.24
CA ARG A 32 -32.43 1.46 -7.22
C ARG A 32 -31.55 1.24 -6.00
N GLU A 33 -30.86 2.26 -5.50
CA GLU A 33 -30.13 2.14 -4.23
C GLU A 33 -31.08 1.89 -3.06
N LEU A 34 -32.18 2.63 -3.00
CA LEU A 34 -33.17 2.49 -1.95
C LEU A 34 -33.78 1.08 -1.96
N ASP A 35 -34.04 0.54 -3.15
CA ASP A 35 -34.57 -0.81 -3.35
C ASP A 35 -33.56 -1.89 -2.91
N ILE A 36 -32.29 -1.76 -3.29
CA ILE A 36 -31.22 -2.66 -2.84
C ILE A 36 -31.12 -2.67 -1.30
N LEU A 37 -31.27 -1.51 -0.67
CA LEU A 37 -31.25 -1.36 0.78
C LEU A 37 -32.59 -1.74 1.45
N GLY A 38 -33.69 -1.86 0.70
CA GLY A 38 -35.02 -2.19 1.23
C GLY A 38 -35.69 -1.05 1.98
N PHE A 39 -35.53 0.19 1.51
CA PHE A 39 -36.25 1.34 2.07
C PHE A 39 -37.75 1.32 1.76
N ASP A 40 -38.18 0.54 0.77
CA ASP A 40 -39.59 0.30 0.39
C ASP A 40 -40.42 -0.26 1.54
N GLN A 41 -39.78 -0.92 2.51
CA GLN A 41 -40.41 -1.41 3.75
C GLN A 41 -40.72 -0.28 4.74
N HIS A 42 -40.15 0.90 4.55
CA HIS A 42 -40.23 2.03 5.48
C HIS A 42 -40.93 3.25 4.87
N TRP A 43 -40.67 3.55 3.60
CA TRP A 43 -41.16 4.74 2.91
C TRP A 43 -41.74 4.37 1.54
N ASN A 44 -42.72 5.17 1.09
CA ASN A 44 -43.24 5.10 -0.26
C ASN A 44 -42.47 6.10 -1.14
N TYR A 45 -41.90 5.67 -2.26
CA TYR A 45 -41.15 6.54 -3.16
C TYR A 45 -41.25 6.08 -4.62
N PRO A 46 -40.98 6.96 -5.60
CA PRO A 46 -40.98 6.59 -7.01
C PRO A 46 -39.90 5.54 -7.31
N HIS A 47 -40.26 4.43 -7.94
CA HIS A 47 -39.30 3.44 -8.46
C HIS A 47 -38.85 3.82 -9.87
N ASP A 48 -38.32 5.03 -9.99
CA ASP A 48 -37.80 5.60 -11.24
C ASP A 48 -36.50 6.35 -10.96
N ASP A 49 -35.57 6.24 -11.90
CA ASP A 49 -34.19 6.71 -11.81
C ASP A 49 -33.94 7.96 -12.68
N SER A 50 -35.01 8.61 -13.14
CA SER A 50 -34.96 9.86 -13.92
C SER A 50 -34.35 11.03 -13.13
N ALA A 51 -34.55 11.06 -11.81
CA ALA A 51 -33.98 12.04 -10.89
C ALA A 51 -33.66 11.39 -9.53
N PRO A 52 -32.71 11.93 -8.76
CA PRO A 52 -32.46 11.42 -7.41
C PRO A 52 -33.63 11.80 -6.49
N ILE A 53 -33.90 10.95 -5.50
CA ILE A 53 -34.93 11.17 -4.48
C ILE A 53 -34.36 11.96 -3.31
N MET A 54 -33.09 11.71 -2.99
CA MET A 54 -32.42 12.30 -1.83
C MET A 54 -30.92 12.30 -2.02
N TRP A 55 -30.17 12.71 -1.00
CA TRP A 55 -28.72 12.67 -1.01
C TRP A 55 -28.17 11.82 0.13
N ALA A 56 -26.96 11.31 -0.04
CA ALA A 56 -26.23 10.62 1.00
C ALA A 56 -24.85 11.26 1.21
N GLU A 57 -24.43 11.28 2.47
CA GLU A 57 -23.09 11.69 2.89
C GLU A 57 -22.57 10.65 3.89
N ALA A 58 -21.47 9.97 3.52
CA ALA A 58 -21.01 8.76 4.19
C ALA A 58 -22.14 7.71 4.34
N ASN A 59 -22.66 7.54 5.55
CA ASN A 59 -23.73 6.58 5.88
C ASN A 59 -25.07 7.26 6.19
N ASN A 60 -25.16 8.57 6.01
CA ASN A 60 -26.32 9.39 6.38
C ASN A 60 -27.12 9.72 5.12
N TYR A 61 -28.45 9.64 5.21
CA TYR A 61 -29.39 9.92 4.12
C TYR A 61 -30.18 11.18 4.45
N TYR A 62 -30.16 12.16 3.54
CA TYR A 62 -30.74 13.48 3.70
C TYR A 62 -31.84 13.70 2.66
N TYR A 63 -33.08 13.86 3.13
CA TYR A 63 -34.24 14.16 2.31
C TYR A 63 -34.76 15.57 2.63
N ARG A 64 -34.82 16.44 1.61
CA ARG A 64 -35.33 17.82 1.71
C ARG A 64 -34.83 18.57 2.96
N GLY A 65 -33.50 18.63 3.09
CA GLY A 65 -32.83 19.36 4.17
C GLY A 65 -32.65 18.58 5.48
N LYS A 66 -33.32 17.43 5.65
CA LYS A 66 -33.36 16.68 6.91
C LYS A 66 -32.64 15.35 6.84
N LEU A 67 -31.91 15.03 7.90
CA LEU A 67 -31.33 13.70 8.11
C LEU A 67 -32.41 12.71 8.51
N VAL A 68 -32.78 11.79 7.61
CA VAL A 68 -33.94 10.90 7.80
C VAL A 68 -33.56 9.46 8.11
N ALA A 69 -32.40 9.00 7.66
CA ALA A 69 -31.91 7.66 7.99
C ALA A 69 -30.39 7.57 8.00
N LYS A 70 -29.89 6.48 8.57
CA LYS A 70 -28.50 6.04 8.49
C LYS A 70 -28.42 4.57 8.15
N THR A 71 -27.34 4.16 7.50
CA THR A 71 -27.00 2.73 7.35
C THR A 71 -25.87 2.34 8.27
N LYS A 72 -25.92 1.13 8.85
CA LYS A 72 -24.85 0.58 9.69
C LYS A 72 -24.39 -0.78 9.18
N GLY A 73 -23.07 -0.99 9.24
CA GLY A 73 -22.45 -2.24 8.83
C GLY A 73 -22.61 -2.52 7.34
N GLY A 74 -22.76 -3.81 7.02
CA GLY A 74 -22.82 -4.31 5.66
C GLY A 74 -21.47 -4.78 5.12
N SER A 75 -21.50 -5.88 4.40
CA SER A 75 -20.36 -6.45 3.69
C SER A 75 -20.87 -7.24 2.49
N ILE A 76 -20.08 -8.15 1.89
CA ILE A 76 -20.42 -8.76 0.60
C ILE A 76 -21.73 -9.55 0.62
N TYR A 77 -22.03 -10.29 1.70
CA TYR A 77 -23.27 -11.08 1.83
C TYR A 77 -24.22 -10.53 2.91
N THR A 78 -23.73 -9.63 3.76
CA THR A 78 -24.53 -8.98 4.80
C THR A 78 -25.08 -7.66 4.31
N LYS A 79 -26.41 -7.59 4.20
CA LYS A 79 -27.13 -6.36 3.91
C LYS A 79 -26.89 -5.31 5.01
N PRO A 80 -26.62 -4.03 4.68
CA PRO A 80 -26.54 -2.96 5.67
C PRO A 80 -27.87 -2.78 6.41
N GLU A 81 -27.81 -2.56 7.72
CA GLU A 81 -28.98 -2.25 8.53
C GLU A 81 -29.42 -0.80 8.31
N ILE A 82 -30.71 -0.57 8.07
CA ILE A 82 -31.31 0.77 8.01
C ILE A 82 -31.73 1.19 9.41
N VAL A 83 -31.28 2.38 9.83
CA VAL A 83 -31.70 3.05 11.06
C VAL A 83 -32.50 4.29 10.67
N ILE A 84 -33.81 4.26 10.86
CA ILE A 84 -34.70 5.40 10.63
C ILE A 84 -34.54 6.39 11.79
N LEU A 85 -34.32 7.65 11.46
CA LEU A 85 -34.12 8.74 12.42
C LEU A 85 -35.26 9.75 12.41
N ASP A 86 -35.89 9.93 11.26
CA ASP A 86 -37.05 10.79 11.06
C ASP A 86 -37.96 10.18 9.99
N THR A 87 -39.23 10.55 10.01
CA THR A 87 -40.21 10.13 9.01
C THR A 87 -40.41 11.30 8.03
N PRO A 88 -39.78 11.26 6.84
CA PRO A 88 -39.79 12.38 5.89
C PRO A 88 -41.19 12.89 5.53
N GLU A 89 -42.12 11.97 5.32
CA GLU A 89 -43.54 12.25 5.03
C GLU A 89 -44.42 11.53 6.08
N PRO A 90 -44.76 12.19 7.21
CA PRO A 90 -45.46 11.54 8.33
C PRO A 90 -46.85 10.97 7.99
N SER A 91 -47.49 11.50 6.96
CA SER A 91 -48.77 11.02 6.43
C SER A 91 -48.63 9.73 5.61
N GLY A 92 -47.40 9.27 5.33
CA GLY A 92 -47.13 8.14 4.43
C GLY A 92 -47.19 8.52 2.94
N ASP A 93 -47.12 9.82 2.64
CA ASP A 93 -47.10 10.33 1.27
C ASP A 93 -45.85 9.85 0.52
N MET A 94 -45.95 9.82 -0.81
CA MET A 94 -44.83 9.43 -1.68
C MET A 94 -43.71 10.47 -1.62
N LEU A 95 -42.47 10.02 -1.40
CA LEU A 95 -41.29 10.88 -1.45
C LEU A 95 -41.16 11.55 -2.83
N GLN A 96 -40.65 12.77 -2.83
CA GLN A 96 -40.51 13.57 -4.04
C GLN A 96 -39.08 13.50 -4.59
N PHE A 97 -38.94 13.68 -5.90
CA PHE A 97 -37.63 13.88 -6.52
C PHE A 97 -37.00 15.20 -6.09
N VAL A 98 -35.68 15.23 -6.12
CA VAL A 98 -34.91 16.48 -6.09
C VAL A 98 -35.23 17.27 -7.35
N ASP A 99 -35.57 18.55 -7.19
CA ASP A 99 -35.70 19.49 -8.30
C ASP A 99 -34.31 19.88 -8.81
N ILE A 100 -33.77 19.04 -9.70
CA ILE A 100 -32.43 19.21 -10.27
C ILE A 100 -32.29 20.59 -10.93
N LYS A 101 -33.30 21.02 -11.69
CA LYS A 101 -33.24 22.28 -12.43
C LYS A 101 -33.14 23.46 -11.48
N ALA A 102 -34.04 23.54 -10.49
CA ALA A 102 -34.00 24.62 -9.52
C ALA A 102 -32.73 24.56 -8.64
N MET A 103 -32.23 23.37 -8.32
CA MET A 103 -30.95 23.19 -7.62
C MET A 103 -29.78 23.75 -8.43
N CYS A 104 -29.67 23.41 -9.72
CA CYS A 104 -28.62 23.92 -10.59
C CYS A 104 -28.75 25.43 -10.81
N ASP A 105 -29.97 25.93 -11.06
CA ASP A 105 -30.25 27.37 -11.20
C ASP A 105 -29.76 28.19 -10.00
N LYS A 106 -29.99 27.69 -8.77
CA LYS A 106 -29.53 28.36 -7.54
C LYS A 106 -28.00 28.32 -7.36
N ASN A 107 -27.32 27.33 -7.91
CA ASN A 107 -25.85 27.17 -7.79
C ASN A 107 -25.06 27.80 -8.95
N ARG A 108 -25.72 28.21 -10.04
CA ARG A 108 -25.12 28.63 -11.31
C ARG A 108 -23.96 29.61 -11.15
N ASN A 109 -24.16 30.71 -10.43
CA ASN A 109 -23.15 31.77 -10.32
C ASN A 109 -21.81 31.27 -9.72
N ILE A 110 -21.89 30.40 -8.70
CA ILE A 110 -20.70 29.83 -8.04
C ILE A 110 -20.02 28.83 -8.99
N LEU A 111 -20.81 27.95 -9.61
CA LEU A 111 -20.29 26.94 -10.54
C LEU A 111 -19.65 27.56 -11.78
N GLU A 112 -20.27 28.57 -12.40
CA GLU A 112 -19.72 29.25 -13.58
C GLU A 112 -18.33 29.83 -13.29
N THR A 113 -18.15 30.44 -12.12
CA THR A 113 -16.84 30.98 -11.71
C THR A 113 -15.80 29.87 -11.59
N LEU A 114 -16.13 28.78 -10.88
CA LEU A 114 -15.24 27.62 -10.70
C LEU A 114 -14.85 26.98 -12.05
N VAL A 115 -15.81 26.90 -12.97
CA VAL A 115 -15.61 26.33 -14.31
C VAL A 115 -14.67 27.19 -15.13
N GLN A 116 -14.87 28.50 -15.17
CA GLN A 116 -14.00 29.42 -15.93
C GLN A 116 -12.56 29.40 -15.39
N GLU A 117 -12.38 29.43 -14.06
CA GLU A 117 -11.06 29.30 -13.44
C GLU A 117 -10.37 27.98 -13.81
N THR A 118 -11.13 26.89 -13.83
CA THR A 118 -10.60 25.56 -14.16
C THR A 118 -10.23 25.44 -15.64
N ILE A 119 -11.06 25.96 -16.56
CA ILE A 119 -10.77 26.02 -17.99
C ILE A 119 -9.50 26.84 -18.24
N GLN A 120 -9.38 28.02 -17.62
CA GLN A 120 -8.21 28.87 -17.74
C GLN A 120 -6.94 28.16 -17.24
N LYS A 121 -7.03 27.44 -16.11
CA LYS A 121 -5.93 26.63 -15.57
C LYS A 121 -5.49 25.53 -16.54
N ILE A 122 -6.43 24.77 -17.10
CA ILE A 122 -6.13 23.71 -18.09
C ILE A 122 -5.41 24.30 -19.30
N TYR A 123 -5.92 25.41 -19.85
CA TYR A 123 -5.32 26.08 -20.99
C TYR A 123 -3.92 26.61 -20.69
N ASN A 124 -3.73 27.28 -19.55
CA ASN A 124 -2.42 27.81 -19.14
C ASN A 124 -1.38 26.70 -18.98
N THR A 125 -1.74 25.60 -18.33
CA THR A 125 -0.88 24.42 -18.19
C THR A 125 -0.54 23.82 -19.55
N TYR A 126 -1.52 23.66 -20.45
CA TYR A 126 -1.25 23.19 -21.81
C TYR A 126 -0.24 24.09 -22.51
N MET A 127 -0.44 25.42 -22.46
CA MET A 127 0.42 26.40 -23.10
C MET A 127 1.85 26.39 -22.56
N GLU A 128 2.02 26.25 -21.24
CA GLU A 128 3.34 26.17 -20.59
C GLU A 128 4.12 24.92 -21.03
N TYR A 129 3.42 23.78 -21.21
CA TYR A 129 4.05 22.49 -21.47
C TYR A 129 4.08 22.08 -22.95
N ARG A 130 3.39 22.78 -23.86
CA ARG A 130 3.15 22.34 -25.26
C ARG A 130 4.38 21.92 -26.05
N ASN A 131 5.55 22.48 -25.73
CA ASN A 131 6.81 22.19 -26.41
C ASN A 131 7.63 21.07 -25.74
N LYS A 132 7.16 20.50 -24.62
CA LYS A 132 7.84 19.49 -23.81
C LYS A 132 7.17 18.10 -23.88
N ILE A 133 5.95 18.05 -24.40
CA ILE A 133 5.05 16.88 -24.32
C ILE A 133 4.82 16.33 -25.73
N ASP A 134 4.96 15.02 -25.88
CA ASP A 134 4.74 14.30 -27.14
C ASP A 134 3.26 13.96 -27.34
N VAL A 135 2.51 13.75 -26.24
CA VAL A 135 1.08 13.41 -26.27
C VAL A 135 0.33 13.96 -25.06
N TYR A 136 -0.77 14.66 -25.31
CA TYR A 136 -1.74 15.09 -24.30
C TYR A 136 -2.93 14.16 -24.31
N TYR A 137 -3.40 13.77 -23.13
CA TYR A 137 -4.59 12.94 -23.05
C TYR A 137 -5.39 13.13 -21.77
N VAL A 138 -6.69 12.88 -21.85
CA VAL A 138 -7.57 12.74 -20.67
C VAL A 138 -7.54 11.28 -20.23
N ALA A 139 -7.10 11.04 -18.99
CA ALA A 139 -7.14 9.72 -18.38
C ALA A 139 -8.57 9.40 -17.93
N PHE A 140 -9.31 8.72 -18.81
CA PHE A 140 -10.73 8.45 -18.63
C PHE A 140 -10.95 7.12 -17.90
N SER A 141 -11.80 7.11 -16.87
CA SER A 141 -12.13 5.89 -16.11
C SER A 141 -13.60 5.50 -16.19
N GLY A 142 -14.43 6.28 -16.90
CA GLY A 142 -15.89 6.12 -16.92
C GLY A 142 -16.58 6.44 -15.59
N GLY A 143 -15.88 7.10 -14.67
CA GLY A 143 -16.46 7.62 -13.42
C GLY A 143 -16.84 9.10 -13.55
N LYS A 144 -17.65 9.59 -12.61
CA LYS A 144 -18.15 10.98 -12.57
C LYS A 144 -17.02 12.01 -12.73
N ASP A 145 -15.91 11.79 -12.04
CA ASP A 145 -14.78 12.73 -11.99
C ASP A 145 -14.05 12.80 -13.34
N SER A 146 -13.93 11.66 -14.05
CA SER A 146 -13.30 11.63 -15.38
C SER A 146 -14.20 12.17 -16.50
N VAL A 147 -15.52 12.09 -16.34
CA VAL A 147 -16.49 12.71 -17.26
C VAL A 147 -16.39 14.23 -17.18
N VAL A 148 -16.39 14.79 -15.97
CA VAL A 148 -16.21 16.24 -15.77
C VAL A 148 -14.85 16.70 -16.26
N ALA A 149 -13.77 15.96 -15.96
CA ALA A 149 -12.44 16.31 -16.44
C ALA A 149 -12.36 16.32 -17.98
N LEU A 150 -13.01 15.39 -18.67
CA LEU A 150 -13.06 15.37 -20.13
C LEU A 150 -13.80 16.60 -20.69
N ASP A 151 -14.99 16.88 -20.18
CA ASP A 151 -15.79 18.01 -20.63
C ASP A 151 -15.06 19.36 -20.42
N LEU A 152 -14.38 19.54 -19.28
CA LEU A 152 -13.57 20.74 -19.02
C LEU A 152 -12.37 20.85 -19.96
N VAL A 153 -11.71 19.73 -20.28
CA VAL A 153 -10.55 19.71 -21.17
C VAL A 153 -10.95 20.00 -22.62
N GLN A 154 -12.03 19.41 -23.13
CA GLN A 154 -12.49 19.68 -24.49
C GLN A 154 -12.98 21.13 -24.67
N ARG A 155 -13.49 21.76 -23.60
CA ARG A 155 -13.83 23.20 -23.61
C ARG A 155 -12.60 24.10 -23.60
N ALA A 156 -11.50 23.63 -23.00
CA ALA A 156 -10.26 24.41 -22.86
C ALA A 156 -9.32 24.26 -24.06
N LEU A 157 -9.29 23.10 -24.71
CA LEU A 157 -8.26 22.73 -25.69
C LEU A 157 -8.88 22.35 -27.05
N PRO A 158 -8.18 22.59 -28.18
CA PRO A 158 -8.58 22.07 -29.48
C PRO A 158 -8.73 20.54 -29.46
N HIS A 159 -9.79 20.02 -30.08
CA HIS A 159 -10.14 18.59 -30.05
C HIS A 159 -9.09 17.65 -30.68
N ASP A 160 -8.23 18.18 -31.56
CA ASP A 160 -7.11 17.46 -32.19
C ASP A 160 -5.80 17.57 -31.39
N SER A 161 -5.76 18.39 -30.35
CA SER A 161 -4.56 18.62 -29.52
C SER A 161 -4.39 17.63 -28.37
N PHE A 162 -5.41 16.82 -28.10
CA PHE A 162 -5.40 15.77 -27.08
C PHE A 162 -6.20 14.55 -27.53
N LEU A 163 -6.08 13.45 -26.80
CA LEU A 163 -6.91 12.26 -26.96
C LEU A 163 -7.56 11.84 -25.64
N VAL A 164 -8.51 10.93 -25.70
CA VAL A 164 -9.09 10.28 -24.51
C VAL A 164 -8.50 8.87 -24.40
N LEU A 165 -7.96 8.53 -23.22
CA LEU A 165 -7.40 7.19 -22.97
C LEU A 165 -8.19 6.49 -21.86
N PHE A 166 -8.96 5.48 -22.25
CA PHE A 166 -9.59 4.55 -21.32
C PHE A 166 -8.66 3.36 -21.03
N GLY A 167 -8.24 3.25 -19.76
CA GLY A 167 -7.51 2.09 -19.27
C GLY A 167 -8.45 0.98 -18.86
N ASP A 168 -8.80 0.09 -19.80
CA ASP A 168 -9.66 -1.05 -19.56
C ASP A 168 -8.93 -2.11 -18.71
N THR A 169 -9.26 -2.16 -17.42
CA THR A 169 -8.73 -3.17 -16.50
C THR A 169 -9.35 -4.55 -16.71
N GLN A 170 -10.36 -4.66 -17.57
CA GLN A 170 -11.19 -5.83 -17.81
C GLN A 170 -12.02 -6.29 -16.60
N MET A 171 -11.97 -5.54 -15.48
CA MET A 171 -12.64 -5.84 -14.21
C MET A 171 -13.64 -4.74 -13.79
N GLU A 172 -13.92 -3.78 -14.67
CA GLU A 172 -14.88 -2.69 -14.43
C GLU A 172 -16.34 -3.20 -14.39
N PHE A 173 -17.24 -2.35 -13.89
CA PHE A 173 -18.68 -2.61 -13.96
C PHE A 173 -19.19 -2.65 -15.40
N GLU A 174 -20.23 -3.45 -15.66
CA GLU A 174 -20.94 -3.43 -16.95
C GLU A 174 -21.43 -2.02 -17.30
N ASP A 175 -21.97 -1.29 -16.32
CA ASP A 175 -22.40 0.10 -16.51
C ASP A 175 -21.25 1.05 -16.91
N THR A 176 -20.01 0.75 -16.47
CA THR A 176 -18.83 1.52 -16.88
C THR A 176 -18.53 1.31 -18.36
N TYR A 177 -18.61 0.08 -18.87
CA TYR A 177 -18.45 -0.16 -20.30
C TYR A 177 -19.57 0.49 -21.12
N ALA A 178 -20.82 0.40 -20.66
CA ALA A 178 -21.94 1.05 -21.32
C ALA A 178 -21.75 2.58 -21.42
N LEU A 179 -21.24 3.23 -20.37
CA LEU A 179 -20.90 4.65 -20.40
C LEU A 179 -19.71 4.94 -21.32
N VAL A 180 -18.66 4.12 -21.28
CA VAL A 180 -17.47 4.28 -22.11
C VAL A 180 -17.82 4.21 -23.60
N GLU A 181 -18.66 3.26 -24.02
CA GLU A 181 -19.09 3.17 -25.43
C GLU A 181 -19.87 4.42 -25.86
N LYS A 182 -20.81 4.90 -25.04
CA LYS A 182 -21.51 6.17 -25.31
C LYS A 182 -20.54 7.35 -25.39
N GLN A 183 -19.58 7.45 -24.47
CA GLN A 183 -18.60 8.53 -24.49
C GLN A 183 -17.71 8.46 -25.74
N LYS A 184 -17.36 7.26 -26.19
CA LYS A 184 -16.59 7.03 -27.40
C LYS A 184 -17.35 7.47 -28.64
N GLU A 185 -18.66 7.22 -28.72
CA GLU A 185 -19.54 7.75 -29.78
C GLU A 185 -19.56 9.28 -29.78
N LEU A 186 -19.70 9.91 -28.61
CA LEU A 186 -19.65 11.38 -28.48
C LEU A 186 -18.28 11.95 -28.90
N CYS A 187 -17.18 11.33 -28.48
CA CYS A 187 -15.84 11.76 -28.87
C CYS A 187 -15.65 11.65 -30.39
N ALA A 188 -16.16 10.57 -31.01
CA ALA A 188 -16.09 10.40 -32.46
C ALA A 188 -16.89 11.49 -33.20
N ALA A 189 -18.08 11.86 -32.71
CA ALA A 189 -18.88 12.95 -33.28
C ALA A 189 -18.16 14.31 -33.20
N GLU A 190 -17.39 14.53 -32.14
CA GLU A 190 -16.60 15.75 -31.90
C GLU A 190 -15.18 15.70 -32.49
N ASN A 191 -14.83 14.64 -33.24
CA ASN A 191 -13.50 14.38 -33.80
C ASN A 191 -12.36 14.30 -32.75
N ILE A 192 -12.68 13.84 -31.54
CA ILE A 192 -11.71 13.57 -30.47
C ILE A 192 -11.30 12.09 -30.56
N ASN A 193 -9.99 11.83 -30.65
CA ASN A 193 -9.48 10.46 -30.70
C ASN A 193 -9.69 9.75 -29.35
N PHE A 194 -10.30 8.56 -29.36
CA PHE A 194 -10.57 7.76 -28.17
C PHE A 194 -9.83 6.42 -28.25
N ILE A 195 -8.88 6.22 -27.35
CA ILE A 195 -8.03 5.03 -27.27
C ILE A 195 -8.46 4.17 -26.08
N VAL A 196 -8.55 2.86 -26.33
CA VAL A 196 -8.75 1.85 -25.28
C VAL A 196 -7.47 1.02 -25.16
N SER A 197 -6.89 0.97 -23.95
CA SER A 197 -5.74 0.12 -23.65
C SER A 197 -6.15 -0.97 -22.65
N LYS A 198 -5.77 -2.23 -22.90
CA LYS A 198 -6.06 -3.37 -22.01
C LYS A 198 -4.90 -4.36 -21.96
N SER A 199 -4.82 -5.12 -20.88
CA SER A 199 -3.86 -6.22 -20.74
C SER A 199 -4.20 -7.37 -21.70
N GLU A 200 -3.19 -7.96 -22.33
CA GLU A 200 -3.33 -9.20 -23.10
C GLU A 200 -3.67 -10.39 -22.18
N GLN A 201 -3.28 -10.33 -20.90
CA GLN A 201 -3.62 -11.34 -19.91
C GLN A 201 -5.02 -11.06 -19.34
N PRO A 202 -5.99 -11.98 -19.47
CA PRO A 202 -7.32 -11.83 -18.89
C PRO A 202 -7.28 -11.86 -17.34
N PRO A 203 -8.18 -11.14 -16.65
CA PRO A 203 -8.26 -11.14 -15.19
C PRO A 203 -8.35 -12.54 -14.58
N GLU A 204 -9.17 -13.44 -15.14
CA GLU A 204 -9.33 -14.83 -14.67
C GLU A 204 -7.99 -15.59 -14.57
N ILE A 205 -7.11 -15.41 -15.57
CA ILE A 205 -5.79 -16.04 -15.60
C ILE A 205 -4.88 -15.37 -14.58
N THR A 206 -4.80 -14.03 -14.60
CA THR A 206 -3.91 -13.30 -13.70
C THR A 206 -4.27 -13.52 -12.23
N TRP A 207 -5.55 -13.59 -11.86
CA TRP A 207 -5.97 -13.85 -10.49
C TRP A 207 -5.62 -15.28 -10.04
N ARG A 208 -5.64 -16.27 -10.94
CA ARG A 208 -5.21 -17.65 -10.65
C ARG A 208 -3.70 -17.83 -10.60
N GLU A 209 -2.95 -17.00 -11.33
CA GLU A 209 -1.49 -17.10 -11.40
C GLU A 209 -0.79 -16.24 -10.34
N PHE A 210 -1.33 -15.07 -10.01
CA PHE A 210 -0.82 -14.21 -8.94
C PHE A 210 -1.46 -14.51 -7.58
N GLY A 211 -2.67 -15.08 -7.56
CA GLY A 211 -3.58 -15.02 -6.43
C GLY A 211 -4.30 -13.68 -6.35
N SER A 212 -5.30 -13.60 -5.46
CA SER A 212 -6.10 -12.38 -5.31
C SER A 212 -5.24 -11.15 -4.95
N PRO A 213 -5.54 -9.95 -5.51
CA PRO A 213 -4.89 -8.72 -5.10
C PRO A 213 -5.31 -8.36 -3.67
N SER A 214 -4.41 -7.68 -2.95
CA SER A 214 -4.58 -7.33 -1.55
C SER A 214 -4.33 -5.84 -1.32
N GLN A 215 -4.51 -5.36 -0.08
CA GLN A 215 -4.23 -3.96 0.27
C GLN A 215 -2.73 -3.64 0.14
N THR A 216 -1.87 -4.61 0.43
CA THR A 216 -0.40 -4.47 0.35
C THR A 216 0.16 -4.93 -0.99
N MET A 217 -0.53 -5.83 -1.71
CA MET A 217 -0.10 -6.37 -3.00
C MET A 217 -1.08 -6.01 -4.12
N ARG A 218 -0.90 -4.80 -4.68
CA ARG A 218 -1.73 -4.23 -5.75
C ARG A 218 -1.14 -4.47 -7.15
N TRP A 219 -0.69 -5.69 -7.42
CA TRP A 219 -0.11 -6.08 -8.71
C TRP A 219 -1.07 -5.79 -9.88
N CYS A 220 -2.38 -5.90 -9.65
CA CYS A 220 -3.41 -5.69 -10.67
C CYS A 220 -3.38 -4.27 -11.27
N CYS A 221 -3.02 -3.24 -10.50
CA CYS A 221 -2.84 -1.89 -11.03
C CYS A 221 -1.66 -1.81 -12.00
N SER A 222 -0.57 -2.52 -11.73
CA SER A 222 0.58 -2.53 -12.64
C SER A 222 0.27 -3.28 -13.93
N VAL A 223 -0.38 -4.45 -13.82
CA VAL A 223 -0.64 -5.38 -14.92
C VAL A 223 -1.81 -4.94 -15.80
N HIS A 224 -2.94 -4.58 -15.21
CA HIS A 224 -4.18 -4.30 -15.94
C HIS A 224 -4.44 -2.83 -16.21
N LYS A 225 -3.67 -1.92 -15.61
CA LYS A 225 -3.87 -0.48 -15.78
C LYS A 225 -2.62 0.22 -16.33
N THR A 226 -1.52 0.18 -15.59
CA THR A 226 -0.34 0.99 -15.90
C THR A 226 0.41 0.47 -17.14
N ALA A 227 0.75 -0.82 -17.20
CA ALA A 227 1.53 -1.37 -18.30
C ALA A 227 0.81 -1.24 -19.66
N PRO A 228 -0.47 -1.61 -19.80
CA PRO A 228 -1.19 -1.46 -21.07
C PRO A 228 -1.25 -0.02 -21.58
N GLN A 229 -1.47 0.95 -20.68
CA GLN A 229 -1.50 2.36 -21.05
C GLN A 229 -0.16 2.86 -21.58
N ILE A 230 0.94 2.51 -20.91
CA ILE A 230 2.30 2.87 -21.37
C ILE A 230 2.56 2.29 -22.77
N LEU A 231 2.21 1.02 -22.99
CA LEU A 231 2.49 0.35 -24.26
C LEU A 231 1.64 0.93 -25.41
N ALA A 232 0.35 1.18 -25.17
CA ALA A 232 -0.52 1.83 -26.15
C ALA A 232 -0.03 3.24 -26.52
N LEU A 233 0.39 4.04 -25.54
CA LEU A 233 0.92 5.38 -25.80
C LEU A 233 2.27 5.35 -26.54
N ARG A 234 3.15 4.39 -26.23
CA ARG A 234 4.41 4.19 -26.99
C ARG A 234 4.16 3.81 -28.44
N GLU A 235 3.19 2.93 -28.68
CA GLU A 235 2.80 2.54 -30.03
C GLU A 235 2.22 3.72 -30.80
N LEU A 236 1.28 4.45 -30.18
CA LEU A 236 0.65 5.62 -30.79
C LEU A 236 1.67 6.72 -31.14
N THR A 237 2.61 7.00 -30.25
CA THR A 237 3.64 8.03 -30.44
C THR A 237 4.83 7.54 -31.26
N ASN A 238 4.91 6.24 -31.57
CA ASN A 238 6.08 5.57 -32.11
C ASN A 238 7.38 5.95 -31.36
N ASN A 239 7.28 6.12 -30.03
CA ASN A 239 8.38 6.59 -29.18
C ASN A 239 8.42 5.81 -27.85
N PRO A 240 9.42 4.94 -27.62
CA PRO A 240 9.53 4.18 -26.37
C PRO A 240 9.79 5.05 -25.13
N SER A 241 10.31 6.27 -25.32
CA SER A 241 10.61 7.25 -24.28
C SER A 241 9.70 8.48 -24.36
N PHE A 242 8.45 8.30 -24.81
CA PHE A 242 7.48 9.40 -24.92
C PHE A 242 7.32 10.17 -23.60
N ARG A 243 7.07 11.47 -23.72
CA ARG A 243 6.64 12.36 -22.63
C ARG A 243 5.16 12.62 -22.78
N GLY A 244 4.36 12.03 -21.90
CA GLY A 244 2.91 12.23 -21.88
C GLY A 244 2.48 13.27 -20.86
N MET A 245 1.39 14.00 -21.13
CA MET A 245 0.64 14.74 -20.12
C MET A 245 -0.77 14.18 -20.00
N ALA A 246 -1.05 13.59 -18.84
CA ALA A 246 -2.39 13.13 -18.49
C ALA A 246 -3.16 14.23 -17.76
N PHE A 247 -4.28 14.68 -18.31
CA PHE A 247 -5.31 15.37 -17.55
C PHE A 247 -6.11 14.32 -16.77
N THR A 248 -6.24 14.51 -15.46
CA THR A 248 -6.86 13.51 -14.57
C THR A 248 -7.97 14.13 -13.72
N GLY A 249 -9.00 13.33 -13.45
CA GLY A 249 -10.08 13.67 -12.54
C GLY A 249 -9.77 13.39 -11.06
N ILE A 250 -8.51 13.58 -10.62
CA ILE A 250 -8.15 13.41 -9.20
C ILE A 250 -8.55 14.67 -8.43
N ARG A 251 -9.15 14.48 -7.25
CA ARG A 251 -9.53 15.55 -6.32
C ARG A 251 -8.77 15.42 -5.00
N ALA A 252 -8.45 16.55 -4.37
CA ALA A 252 -7.69 16.62 -3.13
C ALA A 252 -8.45 16.03 -1.93
N ASP A 253 -9.79 16.09 -1.96
CA ASP A 253 -10.67 15.58 -0.90
C ASP A 253 -10.88 14.05 -0.93
N GLU A 254 -10.45 13.35 -1.97
CA GLU A 254 -10.62 11.89 -2.06
C GLU A 254 -9.79 11.14 -1.00
N SER A 255 -8.66 11.68 -0.55
CA SER A 255 -7.86 11.13 0.57
C SER A 255 -6.83 12.12 1.10
N SER A 256 -6.39 11.93 2.35
CA SER A 256 -5.31 12.73 2.97
C SER A 256 -3.99 12.72 2.20
N SER A 257 -3.71 11.63 1.46
CA SER A 257 -2.54 11.56 0.58
C SER A 257 -2.69 12.40 -0.69
N ARG A 258 -3.92 12.56 -1.21
CA ARG A 258 -4.20 13.33 -2.42
C ARG A 258 -4.25 14.83 -2.16
N SER A 259 -4.52 15.24 -0.92
CA SER A 259 -4.44 16.65 -0.53
C SER A 259 -3.02 17.23 -0.56
N GLN A 260 -2.01 16.38 -0.74
CA GLN A 260 -0.60 16.79 -0.86
C GLN A 260 -0.14 16.89 -2.32
N TYR A 261 -1.04 16.64 -3.30
CA TYR A 261 -0.67 16.70 -4.71
C TYR A 261 -0.58 18.14 -5.18
N ASP A 262 0.45 18.44 -5.96
CA ASP A 262 0.54 19.67 -6.73
C ASP A 262 -0.32 19.58 -7.99
N ASP A 263 -0.71 20.73 -8.52
CA ASP A 263 -1.52 20.83 -9.74
C ASP A 263 -0.94 20.05 -10.93
N VAL A 264 0.39 20.05 -11.06
CA VAL A 264 1.14 19.25 -12.04
C VAL A 264 2.20 18.42 -11.33
N THR A 265 2.11 17.10 -11.45
CA THR A 265 3.10 16.17 -10.91
C THR A 265 3.89 15.50 -12.04
N TYR A 266 5.22 15.50 -11.96
CA TYR A 266 6.08 14.75 -12.88
C TYR A 266 6.51 13.40 -12.29
N GLY A 267 6.45 12.34 -13.09
CA GLY A 267 6.99 11.03 -12.71
C GLY A 267 6.20 10.25 -11.66
N GLY A 268 5.01 10.73 -11.26
CA GLY A 268 4.22 10.13 -10.18
C GLY A 268 3.74 8.70 -10.49
N LYS A 269 2.87 8.52 -11.49
CA LYS A 269 2.34 7.19 -11.86
C LYS A 269 3.20 6.45 -12.89
N HIS A 270 3.84 7.19 -13.79
CA HIS A 270 4.65 6.62 -14.87
C HIS A 270 5.92 7.47 -15.02
N LYS A 271 7.08 6.83 -15.14
CA LYS A 271 8.35 7.52 -15.40
C LYS A 271 8.26 8.21 -16.78
N GLY A 272 8.47 9.52 -16.84
CA GLY A 272 8.37 10.32 -18.06
C GLY A 272 6.99 10.93 -18.34
N GLN A 273 5.99 10.70 -17.46
CA GLN A 273 4.66 11.29 -17.58
C GLN A 273 4.49 12.45 -16.61
N TYR A 274 3.88 13.52 -17.09
CA TYR A 274 3.30 14.56 -16.27
C TYR A 274 1.81 14.30 -16.07
N SER A 275 1.27 14.67 -14.92
CA SER A 275 -0.16 14.59 -14.62
C SER A 275 -0.66 15.95 -14.20
N CYS A 276 -1.64 16.50 -14.92
CA CYS A 276 -2.39 17.69 -14.55
C CYS A 276 -3.68 17.26 -13.83
N HIS A 277 -3.83 17.64 -12.56
CA HIS A 277 -5.03 17.35 -11.77
C HIS A 277 -6.04 18.47 -11.99
N ALA A 278 -6.80 18.37 -13.10
CA ALA A 278 -7.65 19.43 -13.62
C ALA A 278 -8.66 19.92 -12.58
N ILE A 279 -9.30 18.99 -11.88
CA ILE A 279 -10.35 19.25 -10.89
C ILE A 279 -9.86 19.05 -9.44
N LEU A 280 -8.55 19.23 -9.18
CA LEU A 280 -7.95 18.96 -7.86
C LEU A 280 -8.70 19.64 -6.70
N ASN A 281 -9.16 20.86 -6.92
CA ASN A 281 -9.83 21.69 -5.91
C ASN A 281 -11.36 21.61 -5.94
N TRP A 282 -11.91 20.66 -6.70
CA TRP A 282 -13.35 20.37 -6.74
C TRP A 282 -13.69 19.31 -5.68
N SER A 283 -14.94 19.34 -5.25
CA SER A 283 -15.62 18.41 -4.35
C SER A 283 -16.63 17.58 -5.13
N SER A 284 -17.13 16.49 -4.54
CA SER A 284 -18.13 15.67 -5.22
C SER A 284 -19.45 16.42 -5.41
N ALA A 285 -19.78 17.36 -4.52
CA ALA A 285 -20.91 18.28 -4.66
C ALA A 285 -20.82 19.07 -5.98
N GLU A 286 -19.70 19.76 -6.19
CA GLU A 286 -19.46 20.55 -7.40
C GLU A 286 -19.45 19.65 -8.65
N VAL A 287 -18.87 18.45 -8.56
CA VAL A 287 -18.86 17.46 -9.67
C VAL A 287 -20.27 17.02 -10.06
N PHE A 288 -21.12 16.63 -9.11
CA PHE A 288 -22.49 16.22 -9.43
C PHE A 288 -23.34 17.37 -9.94
N LEU A 289 -23.23 18.56 -9.32
CA LEU A 289 -23.92 19.75 -9.80
C LEU A 289 -23.53 20.09 -11.24
N TYR A 290 -22.24 20.01 -11.57
CA TYR A 290 -21.76 20.27 -12.93
C TYR A 290 -22.27 19.24 -13.94
N ILE A 291 -22.29 17.95 -13.58
CA ILE A 291 -22.88 16.88 -14.41
C ILE A 291 -24.33 17.19 -14.73
N TYR A 292 -25.11 17.60 -13.72
CA TYR A 292 -26.53 17.91 -13.92
C TYR A 292 -26.77 19.18 -14.73
N ASP A 293 -26.03 20.26 -14.45
CA ASP A 293 -26.20 21.55 -15.14
C ASP A 293 -25.80 21.46 -16.63
N ASN A 294 -24.90 20.55 -16.99
CA ASN A 294 -24.42 20.35 -18.36
C ASN A 294 -24.95 19.08 -19.04
N ASP A 295 -25.89 18.37 -18.43
CA ASP A 295 -26.48 17.12 -18.94
C ASP A 295 -25.42 16.07 -19.38
N LEU A 296 -24.38 15.91 -18.55
CA LEU A 296 -23.28 14.99 -18.86
C LEU A 296 -23.67 13.53 -18.56
N LEU A 297 -23.00 12.59 -19.24
CA LEU A 297 -23.18 11.15 -18.99
C LEU A 297 -22.88 10.80 -17.53
N LEU A 298 -23.84 10.18 -16.84
CA LEU A 298 -23.67 9.65 -15.49
C LEU A 298 -23.59 8.12 -15.52
N ASN A 299 -22.59 7.55 -14.85
CA ASN A 299 -22.44 6.09 -14.76
C ASN A 299 -23.58 5.52 -13.89
N GLU A 300 -24.34 4.58 -14.45
CA GLU A 300 -25.51 3.98 -13.79
C GLU A 300 -25.15 3.26 -12.48
N THR A 301 -23.89 2.89 -12.26
CA THR A 301 -23.43 2.31 -10.98
C THR A 301 -23.67 3.24 -9.78
N TYR A 302 -23.64 4.56 -9.98
CA TYR A 302 -23.90 5.55 -8.92
C TYR A 302 -25.37 5.52 -8.47
N LYS A 303 -26.29 5.17 -9.36
CA LYS A 303 -27.72 5.00 -9.04
C LYS A 303 -27.99 3.70 -8.27
N LYS A 304 -27.05 2.75 -8.30
CA LYS A 304 -27.08 1.46 -7.59
C LYS A 304 -26.35 1.50 -6.23
N GLY A 305 -26.03 2.70 -5.73
CA GLY A 305 -25.42 2.89 -4.40
C GLY A 305 -23.89 2.85 -4.36
N ASN A 306 -23.21 2.67 -5.50
CA ASN A 306 -21.75 2.70 -5.53
C ASN A 306 -21.23 4.14 -5.44
N SER A 307 -20.36 4.42 -4.46
CA SER A 307 -19.71 5.73 -4.31
C SER A 307 -18.62 6.02 -5.35
N ARG A 308 -18.09 4.99 -6.00
CA ARG A 308 -17.05 5.09 -7.04
C ARG A 308 -17.28 4.07 -8.14
N ALA A 309 -17.17 4.49 -9.39
CA ALA A 309 -16.98 3.61 -10.53
C ALA A 309 -15.55 3.05 -10.54
N GLY A 310 -15.39 1.73 -10.61
CA GLY A 310 -14.10 1.07 -10.65
C GLY A 310 -14.23 -0.45 -10.65
N CYS A 311 -13.16 -1.17 -10.29
CA CYS A 311 -13.16 -2.62 -10.39
C CYS A 311 -14.14 -3.30 -9.40
N LEU A 312 -14.75 -4.41 -9.83
CA LEU A 312 -15.72 -5.22 -9.07
C LEU A 312 -15.19 -5.61 -7.69
N VAL A 313 -14.08 -6.35 -7.62
CA VAL A 313 -13.54 -6.90 -6.35
C VAL A 313 -12.22 -6.23 -5.93
N CYS A 314 -12.19 -4.89 -5.93
CA CYS A 314 -11.01 -4.12 -5.51
C CYS A 314 -10.74 -4.26 -3.99
N PRO A 315 -9.53 -4.64 -3.54
CA PRO A 315 -9.20 -4.76 -2.11
C PRO A 315 -9.17 -3.41 -1.37
N MET A 316 -9.23 -2.29 -2.09
CA MET A 316 -9.33 -0.95 -1.51
C MET A 316 -10.78 -0.46 -1.35
N ALA A 317 -11.78 -1.27 -1.73
CA ALA A 317 -13.18 -0.94 -1.52
C ALA A 317 -13.59 -1.09 -0.05
N ALA A 318 -14.49 -0.21 0.39
CA ALA A 318 -15.16 -0.32 1.68
C ALA A 318 -16.08 -1.55 1.70
N TYR A 319 -16.26 -2.15 2.89
CA TYR A 319 -17.04 -3.38 3.06
C TYR A 319 -18.48 -3.25 2.55
N LYS A 320 -19.21 -2.21 2.97
CA LYS A 320 -20.56 -1.91 2.50
C LYS A 320 -20.68 -1.86 0.97
N ASN A 321 -19.65 -1.37 0.26
CA ASN A 321 -19.70 -1.28 -1.19
C ASN A 321 -19.73 -2.65 -1.87
N PHE A 322 -19.17 -3.71 -1.24
CA PHE A 322 -19.26 -5.05 -1.81
C PHE A 322 -20.71 -5.56 -1.85
N PHE A 323 -21.56 -5.16 -0.91
CA PHE A 323 -22.98 -5.51 -0.93
C PHE A 323 -23.64 -5.02 -2.23
N PHE A 324 -23.55 -3.72 -2.53
CA PHE A 324 -24.15 -3.13 -3.74
C PHE A 324 -23.62 -3.79 -5.01
N LYS A 325 -22.33 -4.11 -5.04
CA LYS A 325 -21.71 -4.77 -6.20
C LYS A 325 -22.19 -6.21 -6.37
N GLU A 326 -22.29 -6.97 -5.29
CA GLU A 326 -22.79 -8.34 -5.34
C GLU A 326 -24.26 -8.38 -5.75
N GLN A 327 -25.09 -7.47 -5.21
CA GLN A 327 -26.51 -7.40 -5.58
C GLN A 327 -26.72 -6.96 -7.03
N SER A 328 -25.83 -6.12 -7.58
CA SER A 328 -25.98 -5.56 -8.92
C SER A 328 -25.26 -6.35 -10.02
N TYR A 329 -24.18 -7.06 -9.66
CA TYR A 329 -23.26 -7.69 -10.61
C TYR A 329 -22.84 -9.11 -10.17
N GLY A 330 -23.52 -9.73 -9.20
CA GLY A 330 -23.27 -11.13 -8.82
C GLY A 330 -23.97 -12.15 -9.74
N GLY A 331 -23.74 -13.43 -9.46
CA GLY A 331 -24.53 -14.56 -9.96
C GLY A 331 -23.88 -15.41 -11.06
N ASP A 332 -23.00 -14.86 -11.91
CA ASP A 332 -22.38 -15.62 -13.02
C ASP A 332 -20.89 -15.91 -12.75
N PRO A 333 -20.54 -17.14 -12.34
CA PRO A 333 -19.15 -17.50 -12.04
C PRO A 333 -18.24 -17.55 -13.28
N LYS A 334 -18.78 -17.46 -14.50
CA LYS A 334 -18.02 -17.50 -15.75
C LYS A 334 -17.84 -16.12 -16.39
N SER A 335 -18.52 -15.10 -15.89
CA SER A 335 -18.42 -13.75 -16.43
C SER A 335 -17.39 -12.94 -15.66
N ARG A 336 -16.42 -12.36 -16.39
CA ARG A 336 -15.47 -11.37 -15.83
C ARG A 336 -16.13 -10.08 -15.35
N LEU A 337 -17.37 -9.84 -15.77
CA LEU A 337 -18.19 -8.71 -15.33
C LEU A 337 -18.99 -9.06 -14.07
N SER A 338 -18.85 -10.28 -13.54
CA SER A 338 -19.50 -10.69 -12.30
C SER A 338 -18.54 -10.67 -11.11
N THR A 339 -19.03 -10.23 -9.95
CA THR A 339 -18.31 -10.38 -8.67
C THR A 339 -18.07 -11.85 -8.32
N THR A 340 -19.01 -12.74 -8.68
CA THR A 340 -18.98 -14.17 -8.32
C THR A 340 -17.76 -14.91 -8.87
N MET A 341 -17.36 -14.62 -10.12
CA MET A 341 -16.13 -15.21 -10.70
C MET A 341 -14.91 -14.93 -9.81
N TYR A 342 -14.74 -13.68 -9.34
CA TYR A 342 -13.58 -13.30 -8.53
C TYR A 342 -13.66 -13.84 -7.11
N THR A 343 -14.85 -13.88 -6.49
CA THR A 343 -15.03 -14.50 -5.17
C THR A 343 -14.73 -15.99 -5.20
N ASP A 344 -15.11 -16.68 -6.28
CA ASP A 344 -14.80 -18.08 -6.47
C ASP A 344 -13.28 -18.31 -6.63
N ILE A 345 -12.60 -17.46 -7.41
CA ILE A 345 -11.13 -17.51 -7.52
C ILE A 345 -10.45 -17.26 -6.16
N ILE A 346 -10.96 -16.32 -5.35
CA ILE A 346 -10.44 -16.06 -4.00
C ILE A 346 -10.52 -17.33 -3.14
N LEU A 347 -11.67 -18.00 -3.16
CA LEU A 347 -11.93 -19.21 -2.39
C LEU A 347 -11.16 -20.43 -2.93
N GLU A 348 -10.92 -20.47 -4.24
CA GLU A 348 -10.11 -21.52 -4.87
C GLU A 348 -8.63 -21.37 -4.54
N THR A 349 -8.11 -20.14 -4.51
CA THR A 349 -6.66 -19.88 -4.39
C THR A 349 -6.17 -19.69 -2.96
N THR A 350 -7.06 -19.51 -1.98
CA THR A 350 -6.69 -19.34 -0.57
C THR A 350 -6.12 -20.63 0.05
N SER A 351 -5.10 -20.51 0.90
CA SER A 351 -4.60 -21.64 1.71
C SER A 351 -5.43 -21.88 2.98
N LYS A 352 -6.40 -21.01 3.30
CA LYS A 352 -7.27 -21.16 4.46
C LYS A 352 -8.20 -22.37 4.26
N VAL A 353 -8.11 -23.33 5.18
CA VAL A 353 -9.05 -24.46 5.25
C VAL A 353 -10.26 -24.03 6.07
N PHE A 354 -11.45 -24.21 5.51
CA PHE A 354 -12.72 -23.90 6.18
C PHE A 354 -13.30 -25.17 6.79
N ALA A 355 -13.61 -25.16 8.08
CA ALA A 355 -14.22 -26.31 8.75
C ALA A 355 -15.74 -26.37 8.49
N THR A 356 -16.36 -25.21 8.31
CA THR A 356 -17.79 -25.05 8.04
C THR A 356 -18.04 -24.02 6.93
N GLU A 357 -19.22 -24.07 6.28
CA GLU A 357 -19.64 -23.02 5.34
C GLU A 357 -19.74 -21.65 6.02
N LYS A 358 -20.02 -21.61 7.34
CA LYS A 358 -20.00 -20.38 8.11
C LYS A 358 -18.62 -19.73 8.13
N ASP A 359 -17.55 -20.51 8.34
CA ASP A 359 -16.17 -19.97 8.36
C ASP A 359 -15.76 -19.38 7.01
N LYS A 360 -16.28 -19.95 5.92
CA LYS A 360 -16.09 -19.48 4.55
C LYS A 360 -16.82 -18.15 4.32
N ILE A 361 -18.08 -18.06 4.73
CA ILE A 361 -18.86 -16.82 4.69
C ILE A 361 -18.16 -15.75 5.52
N ASP A 362 -17.78 -16.05 6.77
CA ASP A 362 -17.11 -15.12 7.67
C ASP A 362 -15.78 -14.61 7.09
N PHE A 363 -15.02 -15.47 6.40
CA PHE A 363 -13.81 -15.05 5.68
C PHE A 363 -14.09 -14.05 4.57
N MET A 364 -15.18 -14.25 3.81
CA MET A 364 -15.58 -13.31 2.76
C MET A 364 -16.12 -11.99 3.32
N GLU A 365 -16.93 -12.07 4.38
CA GLU A 365 -17.52 -10.89 5.05
C GLU A 365 -16.47 -10.01 5.72
N THR A 366 -15.44 -10.60 6.30
CA THR A 366 -14.30 -9.87 6.91
C THR A 366 -13.28 -9.42 5.87
N GLY A 367 -13.41 -9.87 4.62
CA GLY A 367 -12.45 -9.56 3.56
C GLY A 367 -11.08 -10.20 3.80
N GLY A 368 -11.03 -11.42 4.33
CA GLY A 368 -9.79 -12.06 4.78
C GLY A 368 -8.69 -12.16 3.71
N TRP A 369 -9.06 -12.23 2.43
CA TRP A 369 -8.08 -12.22 1.32
C TRP A 369 -7.37 -10.86 1.17
N LYS A 370 -7.98 -9.76 1.61
CA LYS A 370 -7.43 -8.39 1.47
C LYS A 370 -6.16 -8.19 2.28
N ALA A 371 -5.91 -9.02 3.29
CA ALA A 371 -4.81 -8.91 4.23
C ALA A 371 -3.53 -9.67 3.82
N ARG A 372 -3.60 -10.48 2.74
CA ARG A 372 -2.45 -11.29 2.31
C ARG A 372 -1.24 -10.43 1.96
N ARG A 373 -0.03 -10.93 2.27
CA ARG A 373 1.26 -10.21 2.05
C ARG A 373 2.28 -11.00 1.24
N SER A 374 2.08 -12.31 1.11
CA SER A 374 3.04 -13.19 0.45
C SER A 374 2.33 -14.43 -0.08
N GLY A 375 3.03 -15.37 -0.70
CA GLY A 375 2.45 -16.64 -1.11
C GLY A 375 1.87 -17.48 0.02
N ARG A 376 2.20 -17.20 1.29
CA ARG A 376 1.75 -17.98 2.46
C ARG A 376 0.24 -18.19 2.54
N GLU A 377 -0.54 -17.16 2.20
CA GLU A 377 -2.00 -17.20 2.26
C GLU A 377 -2.65 -17.85 1.02
N LEU A 378 -1.86 -18.42 0.10
CA LEU A 378 -2.34 -19.04 -1.13
C LEU A 378 -1.92 -20.51 -1.22
N ASN A 379 -2.80 -21.35 -1.76
CA ASN A 379 -2.51 -22.77 -2.01
C ASN A 379 -1.78 -23.02 -3.33
N ILE A 380 -1.70 -22.01 -4.21
CA ILE A 380 -0.98 -22.04 -5.50
C ILE A 380 0.51 -21.65 -5.38
N SER A 381 0.98 -21.34 -4.17
CA SER A 381 2.34 -20.86 -3.95
C SER A 381 3.33 -22.01 -3.89
N GLU A 382 4.24 -22.03 -4.86
CA GLU A 382 5.34 -22.99 -4.94
C GLU A 382 6.67 -22.26 -5.25
N ASP A 383 7.78 -22.84 -4.78
CA ASP A 383 9.11 -22.39 -5.14
C ASP A 383 9.49 -22.94 -6.52
N PHE A 384 9.56 -22.07 -7.53
CA PHE A 384 9.98 -22.44 -8.90
C PHE A 384 11.43 -22.08 -9.19
N CYS A 385 12.08 -21.32 -8.30
CA CYS A 385 13.47 -20.89 -8.40
C CYS A 385 14.08 -20.82 -7.00
N ASN A 386 14.95 -21.78 -6.67
CA ASN A 386 15.66 -21.81 -5.39
C ASN A 386 17.03 -21.15 -5.51
N GLU A 387 17.41 -20.38 -4.51
CA GLU A 387 18.65 -19.63 -4.49
C GLU A 387 19.36 -19.84 -3.15
N SER A 388 20.62 -20.24 -3.18
CA SER A 388 21.49 -20.34 -2.00
C SER A 388 22.84 -19.70 -2.27
N LEU A 389 23.43 -19.10 -1.24
CA LEU A 389 24.79 -18.55 -1.27
C LEU A 389 25.56 -19.21 -0.14
N GLU A 390 26.49 -20.09 -0.48
CA GLU A 390 27.29 -20.83 0.50
C GLU A 390 28.77 -20.65 0.18
N LYS A 391 29.54 -20.14 1.17
CA LYS A 391 30.99 -19.92 1.03
C LYS A 391 31.38 -19.12 -0.23
N GLY A 392 30.60 -18.09 -0.55
CA GLY A 392 30.82 -17.25 -1.75
C GLY A 392 30.30 -17.85 -3.05
N ILE A 393 29.81 -19.09 -3.07
CA ILE A 393 29.27 -19.72 -4.27
C ILE A 393 27.76 -19.55 -4.31
N LEU A 394 27.27 -18.79 -5.29
CA LEU A 394 25.84 -18.64 -5.55
C LEU A 394 25.36 -19.82 -6.40
N THR A 395 24.39 -20.57 -5.87
CA THR A 395 23.69 -21.64 -6.59
C THR A 395 22.23 -21.26 -6.80
N ILE A 396 21.79 -21.31 -8.05
CA ILE A 396 20.41 -21.07 -8.46
C ILE A 396 19.88 -22.35 -9.10
N THR A 397 18.82 -22.91 -8.54
CA THR A 397 18.12 -24.08 -9.08
C THR A 397 16.80 -23.64 -9.68
N LEU A 398 16.76 -23.61 -11.01
CA LEU A 398 15.57 -23.35 -11.79
C LEU A 398 14.74 -24.64 -11.89
N LEU A 399 13.62 -24.69 -11.18
CA LEU A 399 12.74 -25.86 -11.12
C LEU A 399 11.73 -25.90 -12.26
N ARG A 400 11.36 -24.72 -12.76
CA ARG A 400 10.46 -24.51 -13.89
C ARG A 400 11.01 -23.39 -14.75
N GLU A 401 11.05 -23.59 -16.06
CA GLU A 401 11.38 -22.57 -17.05
C GLU A 401 10.12 -22.24 -17.85
N ARG A 402 9.50 -21.08 -17.58
CA ARG A 402 8.30 -20.61 -18.29
C ARG A 402 8.67 -19.70 -19.46
N THR A 403 9.74 -18.93 -19.30
CA THR A 403 10.31 -18.09 -20.36
C THR A 403 11.82 -18.28 -20.43
N ASP A 404 12.41 -18.16 -21.62
CA ASP A 404 13.82 -18.47 -21.86
C ASP A 404 14.75 -17.58 -21.03
N TRP A 405 15.54 -18.18 -20.13
CA TRP A 405 16.51 -17.44 -19.33
C TRP A 405 17.60 -16.78 -20.19
N ARG A 406 17.85 -17.29 -21.41
CA ARG A 406 18.82 -16.72 -22.37
C ARG A 406 18.40 -15.35 -22.88
N GLU A 407 17.11 -15.06 -22.86
CA GLU A 407 16.62 -13.71 -23.17
C GLU A 407 16.85 -12.81 -21.97
N TRP A 408 16.44 -13.24 -20.77
CA TRP A 408 16.59 -12.45 -19.55
C TRP A 408 18.02 -12.10 -19.18
N ILE A 409 18.99 -13.00 -19.42
CA ILE A 409 20.39 -12.77 -19.08
C ILE A 409 21.02 -11.60 -19.87
N LYS A 410 20.48 -11.26 -21.05
CA LYS A 410 20.91 -10.07 -21.84
C LYS A 410 20.67 -8.75 -21.10
N THR A 411 19.84 -8.74 -20.06
CA THR A 411 19.51 -7.53 -19.29
C THR A 411 20.54 -7.15 -18.24
N ILE A 412 21.49 -8.04 -17.92
CA ILE A 412 22.42 -7.82 -16.79
C ILE A 412 23.86 -7.55 -17.23
N GLY A 413 24.32 -8.13 -18.34
CA GLY A 413 25.69 -7.96 -18.82
C GLY A 413 25.86 -8.38 -20.29
N ASP A 414 27.09 -8.32 -20.78
CA ASP A 414 27.44 -8.71 -22.14
C ASP A 414 27.81 -10.20 -22.16
N VAL A 415 26.94 -11.01 -22.76
CA VAL A 415 27.13 -12.45 -22.88
C VAL A 415 28.15 -12.73 -23.98
N ILE A 416 29.29 -13.33 -23.61
CA ILE A 416 30.38 -13.67 -24.52
C ILE A 416 30.10 -15.01 -25.20
N SER A 417 29.71 -16.01 -24.41
CA SER A 417 29.40 -17.34 -24.90
C SER A 417 28.36 -18.04 -24.04
N ILE A 418 27.54 -18.87 -24.67
CA ILE A 418 26.62 -19.80 -24.00
C ILE A 418 26.90 -21.18 -24.56
N SER A 419 27.28 -22.12 -23.69
CA SER A 419 27.45 -23.53 -24.01
C SER A 419 26.48 -24.38 -23.17
N ASP A 420 26.51 -25.70 -23.36
CA ASP A 420 25.68 -26.61 -22.56
C ASP A 420 26.08 -26.64 -21.08
N SER A 421 27.35 -26.40 -20.76
CA SER A 421 27.92 -26.54 -19.42
C SER A 421 28.33 -25.21 -18.76
N ALA A 422 28.47 -24.13 -19.52
CA ALA A 422 28.94 -22.85 -19.00
C ALA A 422 28.40 -21.64 -19.77
N ILE A 423 28.27 -20.52 -19.07
CA ILE A 423 27.92 -19.20 -19.60
C ILE A 423 29.01 -18.23 -19.20
N GLU A 424 29.57 -17.52 -20.17
CA GLU A 424 30.54 -16.46 -19.94
C GLU A 424 29.87 -15.10 -20.13
N ILE A 425 29.93 -14.26 -19.10
CA ILE A 425 29.30 -12.94 -19.10
C ILE A 425 30.23 -11.90 -18.50
N VAL A 426 30.30 -10.74 -19.15
CA VAL A 426 30.99 -9.56 -18.61
C VAL A 426 29.95 -8.65 -17.97
N TYR A 427 30.13 -8.37 -16.68
CA TYR A 427 29.32 -7.45 -15.90
C TYR A 427 30.23 -6.37 -15.31
N GLU A 428 29.98 -5.10 -15.67
CA GLU A 428 30.76 -3.94 -15.17
C GLU A 428 32.28 -4.12 -15.27
N LYS A 429 32.76 -4.64 -16.42
CA LYS A 429 34.18 -4.94 -16.73
C LYS A 429 34.77 -6.15 -16.00
N LYS A 430 34.01 -6.84 -15.15
CA LYS A 430 34.41 -8.13 -14.53
C LYS A 430 33.79 -9.30 -15.29
N SER A 431 34.60 -10.31 -15.59
CA SER A 431 34.13 -11.53 -16.25
C SER A 431 33.68 -12.55 -15.21
N TYR A 432 32.52 -13.16 -15.45
CA TYR A 432 31.97 -14.25 -14.65
C TYR A 432 31.77 -15.49 -15.52
N THR A 433 32.08 -16.65 -14.94
CA THR A 433 31.75 -17.95 -15.53
C THR A 433 30.66 -18.60 -14.69
N ILE A 434 29.48 -18.76 -15.25
CA ILE A 434 28.36 -19.46 -14.61
C ILE A 434 28.35 -20.88 -15.13
N SER A 435 28.64 -21.85 -14.27
CA SER A 435 28.48 -23.27 -14.62
C SER A 435 27.01 -23.65 -14.66
N ARG A 436 26.63 -24.50 -15.62
CA ARG A 436 25.26 -24.99 -15.82
C ARG A 436 25.26 -26.52 -15.79
N ARG A 437 24.33 -27.09 -15.03
CA ARG A 437 24.09 -28.53 -14.96
C ARG A 437 22.60 -28.82 -15.09
N ILE A 438 22.25 -29.80 -15.91
CA ILE A 438 20.85 -30.24 -16.07
C ILE A 438 20.66 -31.49 -15.21
N LYS A 439 19.66 -31.46 -14.31
CA LYS A 439 19.30 -32.60 -13.45
C LYS A 439 17.82 -32.92 -13.65
N GLY A 440 17.53 -33.87 -14.52
CA GLY A 440 16.16 -34.18 -14.92
C GLY A 440 15.49 -32.97 -15.60
N LYS A 441 14.37 -32.50 -15.04
CA LYS A 441 13.66 -31.29 -15.52
C LYS A 441 14.21 -29.98 -14.95
N GLN A 442 15.15 -30.03 -14.02
CA GLN A 442 15.68 -28.86 -13.32
C GLN A 442 17.03 -28.44 -13.92
N GLN A 443 17.32 -27.15 -13.85
CA GLN A 443 18.62 -26.59 -14.25
C GLN A 443 19.28 -25.92 -13.05
N VAL A 444 20.54 -26.26 -12.82
CA VAL A 444 21.35 -25.73 -11.71
C VAL A 444 22.44 -24.84 -12.29
N PHE A 445 22.48 -23.61 -11.84
CA PHE A 445 23.46 -22.60 -12.20
C PHE A 445 24.32 -22.29 -10.99
N THR A 446 25.64 -22.31 -11.15
CA THR A 446 26.57 -22.04 -10.04
C THR A 446 27.63 -21.05 -10.50
N VAL A 447 27.83 -19.98 -9.73
CA VAL A 447 28.83 -18.95 -9.97
C VAL A 447 29.60 -18.62 -8.70
N ASP A 448 30.90 -18.41 -8.83
CA ASP A 448 31.79 -18.01 -7.75
C ASP A 448 31.74 -16.49 -7.56
N LEU A 449 31.35 -16.06 -6.36
CA LEU A 449 31.26 -14.68 -5.88
C LEU A 449 32.11 -14.50 -4.60
N SER A 450 33.10 -15.36 -4.38
CA SER A 450 33.91 -15.40 -3.14
C SER A 450 34.76 -14.15 -2.91
N ASP A 451 35.07 -13.38 -3.95
CA ASP A 451 35.68 -12.06 -3.84
C ASP A 451 34.81 -11.07 -3.02
N ASN A 452 33.50 -11.32 -2.95
CA ASN A 452 32.51 -10.53 -2.19
C ASN A 452 32.59 -9.01 -2.45
N SER A 453 32.98 -8.63 -3.66
CA SER A 453 33.06 -7.23 -4.05
C SER A 453 31.67 -6.65 -4.30
N LYS A 454 31.55 -5.31 -4.31
CA LYS A 454 30.33 -4.60 -4.68
C LYS A 454 29.76 -5.08 -6.04
N THR A 455 30.64 -5.32 -7.00
CA THR A 455 30.28 -5.87 -8.32
C THR A 455 29.69 -7.28 -8.21
N ASP A 456 30.21 -8.14 -7.34
CA ASP A 456 29.70 -9.51 -7.13
C ASP A 456 28.33 -9.52 -6.47
N ILE A 457 28.11 -8.67 -5.47
CA ILE A 457 26.82 -8.54 -4.78
C ILE A 457 25.74 -8.10 -5.79
N PHE A 458 26.02 -7.06 -6.58
CA PHE A 458 25.08 -6.58 -7.58
C PHE A 458 24.86 -7.59 -8.71
N PHE A 459 25.92 -8.24 -9.20
CA PHE A 459 25.79 -9.29 -10.21
C PHE A 459 24.96 -10.46 -9.69
N GLY A 460 25.23 -10.96 -8.48
CA GLY A 460 24.47 -12.04 -7.85
C GLY A 460 23.00 -11.69 -7.67
N SER A 461 22.68 -10.46 -7.24
CA SER A 461 21.29 -9.96 -7.15
C SER A 461 20.59 -9.91 -8.51
N ALA A 462 21.27 -9.38 -9.53
CA ALA A 462 20.75 -9.30 -10.89
C ALA A 462 20.53 -10.69 -11.50
N LEU A 463 21.45 -11.62 -11.24
CA LEU A 463 21.36 -13.01 -11.71
C LEU A 463 20.19 -13.76 -11.08
N LYS A 464 19.98 -13.62 -9.77
CA LYS A 464 18.77 -14.13 -9.08
C LYS A 464 17.49 -13.64 -9.77
N THR A 465 17.45 -12.35 -10.08
CA THR A 465 16.28 -11.74 -10.76
C THR A 465 16.05 -12.30 -12.17
N VAL A 466 17.11 -12.54 -12.95
CA VAL A 466 17.02 -13.21 -14.27
C VAL A 466 16.30 -14.55 -14.16
N PHE A 467 16.70 -15.39 -13.21
CA PHE A 467 16.11 -16.73 -13.07
C PHE A 467 14.71 -16.70 -12.43
N ARG A 468 14.43 -15.78 -11.51
CA ARG A 468 13.04 -15.55 -11.04
C ARG A 468 12.12 -15.16 -12.19
N LYS A 469 12.55 -14.27 -13.09
CA LYS A 469 11.76 -13.91 -14.27
C LYS A 469 11.56 -15.11 -15.19
N SER A 470 12.60 -15.88 -15.48
CA SER A 470 12.49 -17.12 -16.26
C SER A 470 11.48 -18.12 -15.66
N ALA A 471 11.46 -18.26 -14.34
CA ALA A 471 10.61 -19.23 -13.64
C ALA A 471 9.13 -18.81 -13.49
N TYR A 472 8.88 -17.51 -13.28
CA TYR A 472 7.57 -16.99 -12.89
C TYR A 472 6.89 -16.14 -13.97
N CYS A 473 7.57 -15.73 -15.05
CA CYS A 473 6.98 -14.82 -16.03
C CYS A 473 5.75 -15.42 -16.72
N ILE A 474 4.60 -14.75 -16.57
CA ILE A 474 3.34 -15.10 -17.25
C ILE A 474 3.04 -14.18 -18.44
N GLY A 475 3.99 -13.32 -18.84
CA GLY A 475 3.74 -12.29 -19.85
C GLY A 475 2.84 -11.17 -19.33
N CYS A 476 3.09 -10.64 -18.13
CA CYS A 476 2.29 -9.53 -17.57
C CYS A 476 2.68 -8.13 -18.11
N HIS A 477 3.64 -8.05 -19.03
CA HIS A 477 4.15 -6.85 -19.69
C HIS A 477 4.72 -5.72 -18.81
N VAL A 478 4.71 -5.82 -17.48
CA VAL A 478 5.28 -4.78 -16.60
C VAL A 478 6.78 -4.56 -16.87
N CYS A 479 7.54 -5.62 -17.16
CA CYS A 479 8.96 -5.48 -17.50
C CYS A 479 9.16 -4.76 -18.84
N GLU A 480 8.26 -4.97 -19.81
CA GLU A 480 8.27 -4.31 -21.11
C GLU A 480 7.92 -2.81 -20.96
N ALA A 481 6.87 -2.50 -20.19
CA ALA A 481 6.50 -1.13 -19.84
C ALA A 481 7.64 -0.40 -19.10
N ASN A 482 8.33 -1.08 -18.18
CA ASN A 482 9.46 -0.51 -17.43
C ASN A 482 10.73 -0.31 -18.27
N CYS A 483 10.84 -0.91 -19.46
CA CYS A 483 12.00 -0.72 -20.34
C CYS A 483 11.92 0.66 -21.04
N PRO A 484 12.76 1.65 -20.68
CA PRO A 484 12.66 3.00 -21.24
C PRO A 484 13.03 3.05 -22.73
N ASN A 485 13.84 2.09 -23.19
CA ASN A 485 14.33 2.04 -24.58
C ASN A 485 13.51 1.09 -25.47
N GLY A 486 12.47 0.42 -24.94
CA GLY A 486 11.62 -0.48 -25.72
C GLY A 486 12.29 -1.77 -26.21
N PHE A 487 13.40 -2.20 -25.59
CA PHE A 487 14.16 -3.39 -26.02
C PHE A 487 13.63 -4.73 -25.49
N ILE A 488 12.49 -4.74 -24.80
CA ILE A 488 11.83 -5.96 -24.34
C ILE A 488 10.52 -6.07 -25.09
N LYS A 489 10.22 -7.25 -25.63
CA LYS A 489 8.93 -7.57 -26.24
C LYS A 489 8.40 -8.86 -25.64
N MET A 490 7.13 -8.86 -25.27
CA MET A 490 6.42 -10.06 -24.85
C MET A 490 5.26 -10.29 -25.82
N HIS A 491 5.15 -11.49 -26.38
CA HIS A 491 4.07 -11.85 -27.29
C HIS A 491 3.85 -13.37 -27.22
N GLU A 492 2.60 -13.81 -27.09
CA GLU A 492 2.22 -15.23 -27.05
C GLU A 492 3.08 -16.08 -26.08
N GLY A 493 3.35 -15.55 -24.89
CA GLY A 493 4.15 -16.24 -23.87
C GLY A 493 5.66 -16.27 -24.15
N LYS A 494 6.14 -15.73 -25.27
CA LYS A 494 7.55 -15.58 -25.59
C LYS A 494 8.05 -14.20 -25.18
N VAL A 495 9.21 -14.17 -24.51
CA VAL A 495 9.95 -12.94 -24.21
C VAL A 495 11.09 -12.83 -25.22
N THR A 496 11.31 -11.65 -25.78
CA THR A 496 12.47 -11.34 -26.63
C THR A 496 13.12 -10.05 -26.14
N ILE A 497 14.44 -10.07 -26.00
CA ILE A 497 15.24 -8.93 -25.57
C ILE A 497 16.26 -8.62 -26.67
N ASP A 498 16.19 -7.38 -27.18
CA ASP A 498 17.08 -6.89 -28.24
C ASP A 498 18.52 -6.84 -27.72
N ASN A 499 19.48 -7.24 -28.56
CA ASN A 499 20.91 -7.20 -28.25
C ASN A 499 21.42 -5.77 -28.00
N LYS A 500 20.69 -4.75 -28.47
CA LYS A 500 20.91 -3.32 -28.17
C LYS A 500 20.54 -2.93 -26.74
N CYS A 501 20.03 -3.86 -25.92
CA CYS A 501 19.76 -3.62 -24.51
C CYS A 501 20.97 -2.95 -23.83
N VAL A 502 20.72 -1.79 -23.20
CA VAL A 502 21.75 -0.99 -22.50
C VAL A 502 21.94 -1.40 -21.04
N LYS A 503 21.33 -2.51 -20.61
CA LYS A 503 21.45 -3.07 -19.25
C LYS A 503 21.19 -2.06 -18.12
N CYS A 504 20.24 -1.14 -18.34
CA CYS A 504 19.84 -0.13 -17.35
C CYS A 504 19.10 -0.69 -16.12
N LYS A 505 18.77 -2.00 -16.13
CA LYS A 505 18.10 -2.74 -15.05
C LYS A 505 16.75 -2.16 -14.57
N LYS A 506 16.15 -1.17 -15.24
CA LYS A 506 14.80 -0.69 -14.89
C LYS A 506 13.71 -1.78 -14.97
N CYS A 507 13.89 -2.81 -15.79
CA CYS A 507 12.99 -3.97 -15.80
C CYS A 507 13.18 -4.91 -14.59
N HIS A 508 14.25 -4.74 -13.81
CA HIS A 508 14.51 -5.42 -12.53
C HIS A 508 13.99 -4.62 -11.33
N ASP A 509 13.68 -3.33 -11.52
CA ASP A 509 13.14 -2.37 -10.53
C ASP A 509 11.66 -2.67 -10.22
N VAL A 510 11.44 -3.88 -9.70
CA VAL A 510 10.18 -4.43 -9.22
C VAL A 510 10.53 -5.16 -7.93
N PHE A 511 9.74 -4.98 -6.87
CA PHE A 511 9.99 -5.68 -5.61
C PHE A 511 10.07 -7.19 -5.83
N HIS A 512 11.08 -7.84 -5.23
CA HIS A 512 11.47 -9.23 -5.47
C HIS A 512 11.86 -9.60 -6.93
N GLY A 513 12.04 -8.61 -7.81
CA GLY A 513 12.50 -8.77 -9.20
C GLY A 513 11.41 -9.21 -10.19
N CYS A 514 10.27 -9.72 -9.74
CA CYS A 514 9.12 -10.10 -10.57
C CYS A 514 7.84 -10.05 -9.72
N LEU A 515 6.77 -9.41 -10.23
CA LEU A 515 5.52 -9.28 -9.47
C LEU A 515 4.87 -10.64 -9.13
N VAL A 516 4.96 -11.63 -10.03
CA VAL A 516 4.42 -12.98 -9.79
C VAL A 516 5.24 -13.68 -8.71
N ALA A 517 6.57 -13.65 -8.85
CA ALA A 517 7.49 -14.21 -7.85
C ALA A 517 7.30 -13.54 -6.49
N ASN A 518 7.02 -12.24 -6.47
CA ASN A 518 6.70 -11.52 -5.24
C ASN A 518 5.37 -12.01 -4.63
N SER A 519 4.31 -12.08 -5.43
CA SER A 519 2.97 -12.47 -4.94
C SER A 519 2.96 -13.90 -4.40
N LEU A 520 3.70 -14.81 -5.03
CA LEU A 520 3.78 -16.22 -4.65
C LEU A 520 4.94 -16.52 -3.69
N ARG A 521 5.71 -15.50 -3.27
CA ARG A 521 6.88 -15.67 -2.41
C ARG A 521 6.47 -16.35 -1.12
N LEU A 522 6.97 -17.55 -0.87
CA LEU A 522 6.86 -18.16 0.45
C LEU A 522 7.87 -17.50 1.39
N PRO A 523 7.52 -17.26 2.67
CA PRO A 523 8.49 -16.86 3.67
C PRO A 523 9.63 -17.88 3.68
N LYS A 524 10.83 -17.47 3.23
CA LYS A 524 12.01 -18.34 3.26
C LYS A 524 12.28 -18.61 4.72
N GLY A 525 12.00 -19.86 5.11
CA GLY A 525 12.04 -20.40 6.47
C GLY A 525 12.23 -19.31 7.50
N ASP A 526 11.13 -18.81 8.07
CA ASP A 526 11.14 -17.84 9.16
C ASP A 526 12.43 -18.08 9.94
N LYS A 527 13.35 -17.08 9.99
CA LYS A 527 14.10 -16.95 11.23
C LYS A 527 12.98 -16.86 12.24
N LYS A 528 12.65 -17.98 12.89
CA LYS A 528 11.43 -18.13 13.69
C LYS A 528 11.45 -16.95 14.65
N MET A 529 10.76 -15.87 14.28
CA MET A 529 10.34 -14.88 15.24
C MET A 529 9.55 -15.75 16.20
N GLY A 530 10.00 -15.76 17.44
CA GLY A 530 9.37 -16.57 18.47
C GLY A 530 7.86 -16.30 18.51
N SER A 531 7.12 -17.07 19.28
CA SER A 531 5.73 -16.72 19.51
C SER A 531 5.63 -15.30 20.10
N VAL A 532 4.56 -14.57 19.75
CA VAL A 532 4.30 -13.19 20.22
C VAL A 532 4.09 -13.15 21.74
N ASP A 533 3.79 -14.28 22.38
CA ASP A 533 3.68 -14.45 23.84
C ASP A 533 5.03 -14.72 24.54
N ARG A 534 6.11 -14.16 24.00
CA ARG A 534 7.50 -14.47 24.37
C ARG A 534 7.79 -14.22 25.85
N TYR A 535 7.20 -13.18 26.43
CA TYR A 535 7.36 -12.78 27.83
C TYR A 535 6.12 -13.12 28.69
N GLY A 536 5.25 -14.02 28.21
CA GLY A 536 4.11 -14.53 28.97
C GLY A 536 3.15 -13.44 29.44
N ASN A 537 2.55 -13.60 30.63
CA ASN A 537 1.61 -12.62 31.20
C ASN A 537 2.26 -11.59 32.12
N ILE A 538 3.49 -11.88 32.57
CA ILE A 538 4.20 -11.07 33.56
C ILE A 538 5.02 -9.98 32.87
N GLY A 539 5.48 -10.19 31.63
CA GLY A 539 6.41 -9.25 30.98
C GLY A 539 7.76 -9.23 31.70
N ILE A 540 8.38 -8.05 31.71
CA ILE A 540 9.68 -7.75 32.34
C ILE A 540 9.54 -6.43 33.10
N GLU A 541 9.96 -6.42 34.36
CA GLU A 541 9.97 -5.21 35.17
C GLU A 541 11.34 -4.52 35.11
N TYR A 542 11.35 -3.19 35.09
CA TYR A 542 12.58 -2.38 35.08
C TYR A 542 13.59 -2.78 36.16
N GLU A 543 13.13 -2.96 37.40
CA GLU A 543 13.97 -3.32 38.54
C GLU A 543 14.72 -4.65 38.34
N TRP A 544 14.15 -5.60 37.59
CA TRP A 544 14.82 -6.88 37.32
C TRP A 544 16.01 -6.68 36.38
N VAL A 545 15.87 -5.76 35.42
CA VAL A 545 16.94 -5.41 34.48
C VAL A 545 18.04 -4.64 35.20
N VAL A 546 17.68 -3.73 36.11
CA VAL A 546 18.65 -3.05 36.99
C VAL A 546 19.40 -4.03 37.88
N ASP A 547 18.71 -4.97 38.53
CA ASP A 547 19.35 -5.99 39.38
C ASP A 547 20.27 -6.90 38.54
N TYR A 548 19.85 -7.28 37.33
CA TYR A 548 20.72 -8.01 36.40
C TYR A 548 21.99 -7.23 36.06
N PHE A 549 21.91 -5.94 35.71
CA PHE A 549 23.10 -5.15 35.40
C PHE A 549 23.99 -4.87 36.62
N THR A 550 23.42 -4.90 37.83
CA THR A 550 24.16 -4.78 39.09
C THR A 550 24.99 -6.04 39.37
N LYS A 551 24.43 -7.22 39.13
CA LYS A 551 25.04 -8.52 39.50
C LYS A 551 25.66 -9.27 38.31
N LYS A 552 25.34 -8.85 37.08
CA LYS A 552 25.68 -9.53 35.82
C LYS A 552 25.34 -11.02 35.87
N ASP A 553 26.26 -11.89 35.45
CA ASP A 553 26.04 -13.33 35.44
C ASP A 553 25.78 -13.92 36.85
N GLY A 554 26.21 -13.24 37.92
CA GLY A 554 25.88 -13.59 39.30
C GLY A 554 24.40 -13.47 39.66
N PHE A 555 23.62 -12.70 38.89
CA PHE A 555 22.17 -12.58 39.04
C PHE A 555 21.47 -13.94 39.00
N TRP A 556 21.96 -14.89 38.21
CA TRP A 556 21.30 -16.19 38.05
C TRP A 556 21.41 -17.08 39.29
N GLU A 557 22.37 -16.81 40.16
CA GLU A 557 22.57 -17.51 41.43
C GLU A 557 21.93 -16.74 42.60
N ASP A 558 21.86 -15.41 42.50
CA ASP A 558 21.36 -14.51 43.54
C ASP A 558 20.29 -13.53 42.99
N ASN A 559 19.04 -14.00 42.93
CA ASN A 559 17.87 -13.18 42.62
C ASN A 559 16.63 -13.65 43.40
N GLU A 560 15.66 -12.75 43.56
CA GLU A 560 14.39 -13.03 44.26
C GLU A 560 13.27 -13.44 43.29
N LEU A 561 13.59 -13.77 42.03
CA LEU A 561 12.59 -14.03 41.00
C LEU A 561 12.13 -15.50 41.02
N GLY A 562 10.81 -15.70 40.99
CA GLY A 562 10.24 -17.04 40.77
C GLY A 562 10.56 -17.60 39.38
N THR A 563 10.46 -18.93 39.22
CA THR A 563 10.86 -19.68 38.01
C THR A 563 10.34 -19.11 36.69
N ASN A 564 9.08 -18.70 36.63
CA ASN A 564 8.47 -18.14 35.41
C ASN A 564 9.03 -16.75 35.06
N LYS A 565 9.36 -15.93 36.06
CA LYS A 565 9.98 -14.60 35.87
C LYS A 565 11.42 -14.76 35.36
N ILE A 566 12.19 -15.69 35.92
CA ILE A 566 13.54 -16.03 35.44
C ILE A 566 13.50 -16.47 33.97
N LYS A 567 12.53 -17.30 33.57
CA LYS A 567 12.36 -17.73 32.18
C LYS A 567 12.15 -16.54 31.24
N ASN A 568 11.25 -15.62 31.59
CA ASN A 568 10.99 -14.42 30.80
C ASN A 568 12.24 -13.54 30.73
N MET A 569 12.94 -13.36 31.85
CA MET A 569 14.16 -12.56 31.95
C MET A 569 15.26 -13.08 31.01
N LYS A 570 15.49 -14.40 30.99
CA LYS A 570 16.44 -15.03 30.07
C LYS A 570 16.06 -14.79 28.61
N SER A 571 14.79 -14.92 28.26
CA SER A 571 14.30 -14.64 26.91
C SER A 571 14.51 -13.18 26.52
N PHE A 572 14.13 -12.24 27.40
CA PHE A 572 14.23 -10.81 27.14
C PHE A 572 15.68 -10.34 26.98
N LEU A 573 16.58 -10.71 27.90
CA LEU A 573 17.99 -10.34 27.82
C LEU A 573 18.64 -10.94 26.58
N SER A 574 18.28 -12.18 26.20
CA SER A 574 18.79 -12.79 24.97
C SER A 574 18.23 -12.14 23.72
N ASP A 575 16.95 -11.77 23.71
CA ASP A 575 16.28 -11.09 22.60
C ASP A 575 16.83 -9.67 22.39
N ALA A 576 17.20 -8.97 23.47
CA ALA A 576 17.86 -7.67 23.43
C ALA A 576 19.34 -7.76 22.99
N GLY A 577 19.92 -8.96 22.93
CA GLY A 577 21.34 -9.19 22.64
C GLY A 577 22.28 -9.02 23.85
N ILE A 578 21.75 -8.80 25.05
CA ILE A 578 22.51 -8.59 26.30
C ILE A 578 23.17 -9.89 26.77
N THR A 579 22.52 -11.04 26.57
CA THR A 579 23.07 -12.35 26.94
C THR A 579 23.09 -13.34 25.77
N LEU A 580 24.02 -14.30 25.81
CA LEU A 580 24.06 -15.38 24.83
C LEU A 580 22.84 -16.31 25.00
N PRO A 581 22.13 -16.65 23.91
CA PRO A 581 21.00 -17.58 23.99
C PRO A 581 21.39 -18.90 24.64
N LYS A 582 20.53 -19.41 25.53
CA LYS A 582 20.70 -20.67 26.30
C LYS A 582 21.82 -20.66 27.35
N LYS A 583 22.94 -19.98 27.10
CA LYS A 583 24.05 -19.85 28.05
C LYS A 583 23.75 -18.81 29.14
N ASN A 584 22.99 -17.77 28.82
CA ASN A 584 22.61 -16.66 29.71
C ASN A 584 23.80 -15.88 30.28
N THR A 585 24.97 -15.98 29.65
CA THR A 585 26.15 -15.19 29.99
C THR A 585 26.11 -13.87 29.25
N ILE A 586 26.55 -12.79 29.88
CA ILE A 586 26.60 -11.46 29.28
C ILE A 586 27.45 -11.46 27.99
N THR A 587 27.02 -10.69 26.99
CA THR A 587 27.71 -10.51 25.70
C THR A 587 28.58 -9.24 25.72
N PRO A 588 29.48 -9.04 24.73
CA PRO A 588 30.14 -7.75 24.54
C PRO A 588 29.15 -6.58 24.40
N PHE A 589 28.02 -6.80 23.72
CA PHE A 589 26.93 -5.83 23.65
C PHE A 589 26.34 -5.54 25.05
N GLY A 590 26.06 -6.57 25.84
CA GLY A 590 25.58 -6.42 27.21
C GLY A 590 26.56 -5.64 28.09
N GLU A 591 27.85 -5.92 27.99
CA GLU A 591 28.90 -5.16 28.69
C GLU A 591 28.94 -3.68 28.26
N LYS A 592 28.69 -3.42 26.99
CA LYS A 592 28.61 -2.05 26.49
C LYS A 592 27.39 -1.32 27.04
N ILE A 593 26.22 -1.95 27.08
CA ILE A 593 25.02 -1.40 27.73
C ILE A 593 25.28 -1.12 29.23
N ALA A 594 25.98 -2.02 29.92
CA ALA A 594 26.36 -1.82 31.32
C ALA A 594 27.25 -0.57 31.50
N THR A 595 28.11 -0.27 30.52
CA THR A 595 28.98 0.92 30.51
C THR A 595 28.18 2.19 30.26
N ILE A 596 27.18 2.14 29.38
CA ILE A 596 26.28 3.27 29.06
C ILE A 596 25.38 3.62 30.25
N GLY A 597 25.03 2.64 31.08
CA GLY A 597 24.15 2.79 32.24
C GLY A 597 22.70 2.50 31.88
N ILE A 598 22.12 1.49 32.52
CA ILE A 598 20.76 1.00 32.23
C ILE A 598 19.67 2.00 32.65
N GLU A 599 20.02 2.98 33.45
CA GLU A 599 19.18 4.10 33.87
C GLU A 599 19.09 5.24 32.84
N THR A 600 19.75 5.10 31.69
CA THR A 600 19.79 6.15 30.66
C THR A 600 18.82 5.89 29.51
N GLU A 601 18.35 6.97 28.86
CA GLU A 601 17.57 6.89 27.62
C GLU A 601 18.39 6.27 26.48
N ALA A 602 19.71 6.49 26.46
CA ALA A 602 20.63 5.92 25.47
C ALA A 602 20.62 4.38 25.51
N ALA A 603 20.79 3.79 26.70
CA ALA A 603 20.78 2.34 26.86
C ALA A 603 19.44 1.74 26.39
N TRP A 604 18.31 2.30 26.82
CA TRP A 604 17.00 1.78 26.44
C TRP A 604 16.66 2.01 24.96
N GLY A 605 17.13 3.11 24.37
CA GLY A 605 17.01 3.38 22.94
C GLY A 605 17.76 2.36 22.08
N ILE A 606 18.96 1.94 22.50
CA ILE A 606 19.72 0.87 21.83
C ILE A 606 19.05 -0.49 22.05
N ILE A 607 18.59 -0.80 23.28
CA ILE A 607 17.91 -2.05 23.61
C ILE A 607 16.64 -2.21 22.76
N ILE A 608 15.78 -1.18 22.67
CA ILE A 608 14.56 -1.26 21.85
C ILE A 608 14.87 -1.36 20.36
N SER A 609 15.97 -0.77 19.90
CA SER A 609 16.46 -0.94 18.52
C SER A 609 16.78 -2.38 18.16
N ASN A 610 17.15 -3.22 19.14
CA ASN A 610 17.29 -4.66 18.96
C ASN A 610 15.94 -5.38 19.15
N LEU A 611 15.21 -5.08 20.22
CA LEU A 611 13.94 -5.74 20.54
C LEU A 611 12.84 -5.51 19.50
N ALA A 612 12.86 -4.40 18.77
CA ALA A 612 11.91 -4.16 17.68
C ALA A 612 11.97 -5.26 16.60
N TYR A 613 13.09 -5.97 16.48
CA TYR A 613 13.26 -7.11 15.56
C TYR A 613 12.87 -8.46 16.18
N THR A 614 12.29 -8.48 17.38
CA THR A 614 11.84 -9.70 18.08
C THR A 614 10.33 -9.74 18.18
N ALA A 615 9.75 -10.94 18.26
CA ALA A 615 8.33 -11.16 17.93
C ALA A 615 7.31 -10.28 18.69
N GLU A 616 7.48 -10.12 19.99
CA GLU A 616 6.52 -9.42 20.85
C GLU A 616 6.63 -7.88 20.67
N LEU A 617 7.84 -7.31 20.74
CA LEU A 617 8.02 -5.86 20.56
C LEU A 617 7.90 -5.43 19.09
N ASN A 618 8.25 -6.30 18.13
CA ASN A 618 7.95 -6.08 16.72
C ASN A 618 6.45 -5.91 16.50
N TRP A 619 5.65 -6.81 17.08
CA TRP A 619 4.19 -6.71 16.96
C TRP A 619 3.70 -5.37 17.49
N TRP A 620 4.19 -4.93 18.65
CA TRP A 620 3.81 -3.65 19.21
C TRP A 620 4.15 -2.49 18.27
N VAL A 621 5.42 -2.34 17.86
CA VAL A 621 5.89 -1.25 17.01
C VAL A 621 5.17 -1.22 15.66
N MET A 622 4.90 -2.38 15.07
CA MET A 622 4.32 -2.47 13.72
C MET A 622 2.80 -2.35 13.68
N ASN A 623 2.09 -2.63 14.77
CA ASN A 623 0.62 -2.66 14.77
C ASN A 623 0.00 -1.48 15.52
N THR A 624 0.77 -0.71 16.28
CA THR A 624 0.27 0.48 17.00
C THR A 624 0.85 1.77 16.43
N SER A 625 0.06 2.85 16.46
CA SER A 625 0.42 4.15 15.88
C SER A 625 0.67 5.20 16.96
N CYS A 626 1.61 6.11 16.72
CA CYS A 626 1.86 7.22 17.63
C CYS A 626 0.68 8.18 17.66
N GLY A 627 0.35 8.71 18.85
CA GLY A 627 -0.82 9.56 19.09
C GLY A 627 -2.13 8.80 19.28
N MET A 628 -2.18 7.49 18.97
CA MET A 628 -3.38 6.66 19.16
C MET A 628 -3.36 5.94 20.51
N THR A 629 -4.51 5.95 21.17
CA THR A 629 -4.73 5.27 22.46
C THR A 629 -5.47 3.95 22.26
N TYR A 630 -5.04 2.93 22.97
CA TYR A 630 -5.56 1.57 22.87
C TYR A 630 -6.02 1.05 24.23
N THR A 631 -7.23 0.48 24.26
CA THR A 631 -7.74 -0.29 25.39
C THR A 631 -7.24 -1.74 25.33
N PRO A 632 -7.21 -2.48 26.46
CA PRO A 632 -6.85 -3.90 26.47
C PRO A 632 -7.65 -4.77 25.49
N VAL A 633 -8.94 -4.45 25.27
CA VAL A 633 -9.84 -5.21 24.37
C VAL A 633 -9.46 -4.97 22.91
N GLN A 634 -9.13 -3.73 22.55
CA GLN A 634 -8.68 -3.40 21.19
C GLN A 634 -7.37 -4.11 20.87
N LEU A 635 -6.40 -4.12 21.78
CA LEU A 635 -5.14 -4.83 21.58
C LEU A 635 -5.34 -6.35 21.44
N GLN A 636 -6.21 -6.95 22.24
CA GLN A 636 -6.58 -8.37 22.10
C GLN A 636 -7.18 -8.67 20.72
N SER A 637 -8.08 -7.80 20.25
CA SER A 637 -8.67 -7.93 18.91
C SER A 637 -7.65 -7.76 17.79
N MET A 638 -6.61 -6.95 17.97
CA MET A 638 -5.52 -6.82 16.98
C MET A 638 -4.58 -8.03 17.02
N LEU A 639 -4.47 -8.71 18.17
CA LEU A 639 -3.63 -9.90 18.35
C LEU A 639 -4.28 -11.17 17.79
N SER A 640 -5.61 -11.23 17.65
CA SER A 640 -6.32 -12.44 17.19
C SER A 640 -5.88 -12.94 15.82
N ASP A 641 -5.36 -12.05 14.97
CA ASP A 641 -4.85 -12.40 13.65
C ASP A 641 -3.55 -13.23 13.70
N LYS A 642 -2.79 -13.13 14.80
CA LYS A 642 -1.52 -13.85 14.99
C LYS A 642 -1.54 -14.83 16.16
N VAL A 643 -2.46 -14.67 17.11
CA VAL A 643 -2.53 -15.44 18.35
C VAL A 643 -3.97 -15.93 18.55
N ALA A 644 -4.22 -17.20 18.27
CA ALA A 644 -5.57 -17.78 18.32
C ALA A 644 -6.13 -17.90 19.74
N SER A 645 -5.27 -18.05 20.76
CA SER A 645 -5.69 -18.23 22.16
C SER A 645 -5.99 -16.88 22.82
N GLU A 646 -7.25 -16.65 23.21
CA GLU A 646 -7.65 -15.45 23.98
C GLU A 646 -6.85 -15.28 25.27
N ASN A 647 -6.53 -16.37 25.96
CA ASN A 647 -5.70 -16.30 27.17
C ASN A 647 -4.29 -15.81 26.83
N SER A 648 -3.71 -16.26 25.71
CA SER A 648 -2.39 -15.79 25.26
C SER A 648 -2.44 -14.32 24.81
N GLN A 649 -3.52 -13.88 24.17
CA GLN A 649 -3.74 -12.46 23.85
C GLN A 649 -3.78 -11.60 25.13
N LYS A 650 -4.53 -12.02 26.15
CA LYS A 650 -4.58 -11.33 27.46
C LYS A 650 -3.22 -11.29 28.14
N HIS A 651 -2.45 -12.37 28.03
CA HIS A 651 -1.10 -12.44 28.57
C HIS A 651 -0.18 -11.41 27.91
N ILE A 652 -0.16 -11.35 26.58
CA ILE A 652 0.65 -10.39 25.81
C ILE A 652 0.29 -8.95 26.19
N VAL A 653 -1.00 -8.61 26.27
CA VAL A 653 -1.44 -7.27 26.68
C VAL A 653 -1.00 -6.95 28.11
N SER A 654 -1.04 -7.93 29.01
CA SER A 654 -0.53 -7.78 30.38
C SER A 654 1.00 -7.59 30.41
N ALA A 655 1.73 -8.27 29.53
CA ALA A 655 3.18 -8.09 29.40
C ALA A 655 3.54 -6.69 28.90
N PHE A 656 2.90 -6.17 27.84
CA PHE A 656 3.11 -4.78 27.39
C PHE A 656 2.86 -3.78 28.51
N LYS A 657 1.74 -3.93 29.23
CA LYS A 657 1.43 -3.10 30.40
C LYS A 657 2.58 -3.12 31.42
N ASN A 658 3.06 -4.30 31.81
CA ASN A 658 4.09 -4.41 32.84
C ASN A 658 5.44 -3.87 32.37
N ILE A 659 5.82 -4.14 31.12
CA ILE A 659 7.05 -3.61 30.51
C ILE A 659 7.04 -2.08 30.53
N PHE A 660 5.98 -1.46 30.00
CA PHE A 660 5.96 -0.01 29.84
C PHE A 660 5.57 0.75 31.12
N ALA A 661 4.77 0.17 32.00
CA ALA A 661 4.40 0.82 33.27
C ALA A 661 5.52 0.74 34.32
N SER A 662 6.40 -0.27 34.24
CA SER A 662 7.54 -0.42 35.17
C SER A 662 8.76 0.38 34.73
N ASN A 663 8.92 0.60 33.43
CA ASN A 663 10.04 1.31 32.83
C ASN A 663 9.58 2.64 32.25
N GLU A 664 9.68 3.71 33.04
CA GLU A 664 9.27 5.04 32.58
C GLU A 664 10.13 5.58 31.44
N ILE A 665 11.39 5.14 31.33
CA ILE A 665 12.28 5.52 30.22
C ILE A 665 11.72 4.95 28.92
N LEU A 666 11.45 3.64 28.88
CA LEU A 666 10.90 2.98 27.69
C LEU A 666 9.46 3.42 27.41
N GLY A 667 8.61 3.45 28.43
CA GLY A 667 7.18 3.77 28.31
C GLY A 667 6.91 5.23 28.00
N LYS A 668 7.48 6.17 28.77
CA LYS A 668 7.18 7.61 28.70
C LYS A 668 8.23 8.41 27.93
N ALA A 669 9.52 8.27 28.26
CA ALA A 669 10.56 9.11 27.65
C ALA A 669 10.75 8.78 26.16
N LEU A 670 10.97 7.51 25.83
CA LEU A 670 11.06 6.99 24.46
C LEU A 670 9.68 6.87 23.77
N GLY A 671 8.60 6.99 24.52
CA GLY A 671 7.22 7.02 24.01
C GLY A 671 6.68 5.67 23.52
N LEU A 672 7.24 4.54 23.93
CA LEU A 672 6.78 3.24 23.45
C LEU A 672 5.44 2.82 24.08
N GLY A 673 4.99 3.39 25.19
CA GLY A 673 3.73 2.96 25.79
C GLY A 673 3.39 3.66 27.10
N VAL A 674 2.76 4.83 27.02
CA VAL A 674 2.25 5.55 28.20
C VAL A 674 0.98 4.86 28.69
N CYS A 675 1.08 4.17 29.83
CA CYS A 675 -0.03 3.44 30.44
C CYS A 675 -0.88 4.33 31.36
N LEU A 676 -2.19 4.33 31.16
CA LEU A 676 -3.18 4.80 32.12
C LEU A 676 -3.69 3.61 32.95
N LEU A 677 -3.48 3.66 34.26
CA LEU A 677 -3.83 2.57 35.19
C LEU A 677 -4.95 2.98 36.13
N LYS A 678 -5.79 2.02 36.54
CA LYS A 678 -6.84 2.25 37.54
C LYS A 678 -6.23 2.33 38.94
N GLU A 679 -6.54 3.40 39.68
CA GLU A 679 -6.18 3.49 41.09
C GLU A 679 -7.05 2.56 41.95
N LYS A 680 -6.48 1.42 42.36
CA LYS A 680 -6.86 0.66 43.56
C LYS A 680 -5.75 -0.35 43.94
N SER A 681 -5.57 -0.53 45.24
CA SER A 681 -4.46 -1.23 45.90
C SER A 681 -4.08 -2.59 45.30
N SER A 682 -2.75 -2.78 45.18
CA SER A 682 -1.95 -3.97 44.85
C SER A 682 -1.96 -4.55 43.42
N ASN A 683 -2.92 -4.27 42.54
CA ASN A 683 -2.91 -4.79 41.17
C ASN A 683 -3.00 -3.67 40.10
N ARG A 684 -1.95 -3.52 39.28
CA ARG A 684 -1.91 -2.61 38.11
C ARG A 684 -2.92 -3.08 37.05
N VAL A 685 -4.10 -2.47 36.99
CA VAL A 685 -5.10 -2.73 35.94
C VAL A 685 -4.98 -1.68 34.84
N LEU A 686 -4.70 -2.12 33.61
CA LEU A 686 -4.61 -1.23 32.44
C LEU A 686 -6.00 -0.74 32.04
N ILE A 687 -6.17 0.58 31.98
CA ILE A 687 -7.33 1.22 31.35
C ILE A 687 -7.04 1.38 29.86
N GLU A 688 -5.95 2.09 29.55
CA GLU A 688 -5.54 2.47 28.20
C GLU A 688 -4.02 2.60 28.11
N ILE A 689 -3.46 2.41 26.91
CA ILE A 689 -2.04 2.61 26.62
C ILE A 689 -1.87 3.39 25.31
N GLN A 690 -0.95 4.34 25.29
CA GLN A 690 -0.71 5.21 24.12
C GLN A 690 0.76 5.20 23.71
N ARG A 691 1.04 5.09 22.41
CA ARG A 691 2.37 5.40 21.87
C ARG A 691 2.50 6.89 21.63
N THR A 692 3.63 7.47 22.01
CA THR A 692 3.95 8.89 21.84
C THR A 692 5.30 9.05 21.14
N THR A 693 5.66 10.30 20.85
CA THR A 693 6.94 10.64 20.21
C THR A 693 8.03 10.86 21.25
N TRP A 694 9.23 10.34 21.01
CA TRP A 694 10.41 10.67 21.80
C TRP A 694 10.79 12.13 21.55
N GLN A 695 10.67 12.96 22.59
CA GLN A 695 10.78 14.43 22.47
C GLN A 695 12.22 14.91 22.26
N HIS A 696 13.19 14.22 22.85
CA HIS A 696 14.61 14.60 22.82
C HIS A 696 15.47 13.39 22.39
N PRO A 697 15.31 12.91 21.15
CA PRO A 697 16.03 11.74 20.66
C PRO A 697 17.54 11.97 20.64
N ILE A 698 18.29 10.97 21.12
CA ILE A 698 19.75 10.98 21.15
C ILE A 698 20.29 10.62 19.75
N PRO A 699 21.04 11.50 19.06
CA PRO A 699 21.47 11.28 17.68
C PRO A 699 22.17 9.94 17.46
N GLU A 700 23.08 9.55 18.35
CA GLU A 700 23.88 8.33 18.27
C GLU A 700 23.00 7.06 18.34
N VAL A 701 21.88 7.12 19.07
CA VAL A 701 20.90 6.03 19.11
C VAL A 701 20.17 5.92 17.78
N ILE A 702 19.82 7.05 17.18
CA ILE A 702 19.19 7.09 15.86
C ILE A 702 20.16 6.55 14.80
N LEU A 703 21.45 6.90 14.89
CA LEU A 703 22.49 6.33 14.04
C LEU A 703 22.58 4.81 14.18
N TYR A 704 22.59 4.29 15.42
CA TYR A 704 22.57 2.84 15.68
C TYR A 704 21.35 2.17 15.03
N ALA A 705 20.16 2.74 15.22
CA ALA A 705 18.92 2.24 14.63
C ALA A 705 18.91 2.28 13.09
N LEU A 706 19.54 3.29 12.47
CA LEU A 706 19.71 3.38 11.02
C LEU A 706 20.61 2.25 10.48
N PHE A 707 21.70 1.92 11.18
CA PHE A 707 22.52 0.76 10.81
C PHE A 707 21.78 -0.55 11.02
N LYS A 708 21.04 -0.73 12.12
CA LYS A 708 20.16 -1.91 12.31
C LYS A 708 19.13 -2.06 11.18
N PHE A 709 18.55 -0.94 10.75
CA PHE A 709 17.63 -0.88 9.63
C PHE A 709 18.29 -1.31 8.31
N ALA A 710 19.46 -0.77 7.98
CA ALA A 710 20.18 -1.08 6.76
C ALA A 710 20.65 -2.55 6.73
N GLU A 711 21.20 -3.06 7.84
CA GLU A 711 21.60 -4.46 8.01
C GLU A 711 20.42 -5.43 7.82
N ALA A 712 19.25 -5.08 8.33
CA ALA A 712 18.03 -5.88 8.17
C ALA A 712 17.48 -5.84 6.74
N CYS A 713 17.76 -4.78 5.98
CA CYS A 713 17.35 -4.63 4.57
C CYS A 713 18.41 -5.16 3.58
N ASP A 714 19.07 -6.28 3.87
CA ASP A 714 20.11 -6.89 3.01
C ASP A 714 21.27 -5.92 2.65
N GLY A 715 21.66 -5.01 3.57
CA GLY A 715 22.76 -4.07 3.35
C GLY A 715 22.39 -2.83 2.52
N TYR A 716 21.15 -2.37 2.62
CA TYR A 716 20.67 -1.18 1.92
C TYR A 716 21.09 0.11 2.65
N TYR A 717 22.32 0.58 2.37
CA TYR A 717 22.94 1.73 3.05
C TYR A 717 22.63 3.11 2.42
N GLN A 718 21.84 3.17 1.35
CA GLN A 718 21.43 4.43 0.72
C GLN A 718 19.92 4.48 0.52
N PHE A 719 19.25 5.48 1.11
CA PHE A 719 17.80 5.64 1.03
C PHE A 719 17.39 7.12 1.11
N SER A 720 16.19 7.44 0.62
CA SER A 720 15.61 8.77 0.81
C SER A 720 14.91 8.89 2.17
N LEU A 721 14.77 10.11 2.70
CA LEU A 721 14.00 10.33 3.92
C LEU A 721 12.53 9.96 3.73
N SER A 722 11.94 10.31 2.59
CA SER A 722 10.58 9.91 2.23
C SER A 722 10.40 8.39 2.28
N THR A 723 11.36 7.62 1.76
CA THR A 723 11.35 6.15 1.87
C THR A 723 11.49 5.70 3.33
N LEU A 724 12.35 6.34 4.11
CA LEU A 724 12.57 5.98 5.53
C LEU A 724 11.30 6.22 6.37
N MET A 725 10.54 7.27 6.06
CA MET A 725 9.32 7.67 6.77
C MET A 725 8.03 7.00 6.29
N ASP A 726 8.03 6.39 5.10
CA ASP A 726 6.85 5.74 4.56
C ASP A 726 6.63 4.35 5.18
N ASP A 727 5.78 4.31 6.20
CA ASP A 727 5.35 3.09 6.90
C ASP A 727 4.49 2.15 6.03
N SER A 728 4.08 2.57 4.83
CA SER A 728 3.34 1.71 3.89
C SER A 728 4.24 0.82 3.04
N LEU A 729 5.55 1.10 3.00
CA LEU A 729 6.53 0.31 2.28
C LEU A 729 6.87 -0.98 3.03
N GLU A 730 6.79 -2.11 2.34
CA GLU A 730 7.20 -3.40 2.89
C GLU A 730 8.71 -3.58 2.78
N ARG A 731 9.36 -3.75 3.92
CA ARG A 731 10.81 -3.85 4.08
C ARG A 731 11.12 -4.64 5.34
N ASP A 732 12.27 -5.32 5.33
CA ASP A 732 12.68 -6.20 6.44
C ASP A 732 13.24 -5.40 7.64
N GLY A 733 13.73 -4.18 7.40
CA GLY A 733 14.17 -3.23 8.42
C GLY A 733 13.05 -2.38 9.01
N ILE A 734 13.15 -2.07 10.29
CA ILE A 734 12.25 -1.15 11.01
C ILE A 734 12.93 0.20 11.13
N SER A 735 12.33 1.24 10.56
CA SER A 735 12.94 2.57 10.56
C SER A 735 12.91 3.20 11.97
N PRO A 736 13.88 4.08 12.28
CA PRO A 736 13.87 4.84 13.53
C PRO A 736 12.64 5.74 13.65
N SER A 737 12.13 6.30 12.55
CA SER A 737 10.90 7.10 12.55
C SER A 737 9.70 6.28 13.03
N ARG A 738 9.57 5.03 12.56
CA ARG A 738 8.51 4.10 13.00
C ARG A 738 8.68 3.72 14.46
N MET A 739 9.91 3.44 14.88
CA MET A 739 10.22 2.93 16.22
C MET A 739 9.99 3.98 17.31
N PHE A 740 10.42 5.22 17.07
CA PHE A 740 10.43 6.31 18.06
C PHE A 740 9.36 7.39 17.80
N GLY A 741 8.53 7.22 16.76
CA GLY A 741 7.44 8.14 16.46
C GLY A 741 7.88 9.51 15.97
N LEU A 742 9.02 9.58 15.27
CA LEU A 742 9.67 10.83 14.87
C LEU A 742 9.03 11.41 13.61
N ASP A 743 8.74 12.70 13.65
CA ASP A 743 8.28 13.44 12.48
C ASP A 743 9.43 13.84 11.55
N ARG A 744 9.07 14.46 10.44
CA ARG A 744 9.99 14.75 9.34
C ARG A 744 11.02 15.79 9.72
N ASP A 745 10.59 16.86 10.38
CA ASP A 745 11.46 17.97 10.74
C ASP A 745 12.48 17.55 11.80
N THR A 746 12.04 16.74 12.77
CA THR A 746 12.91 16.11 13.76
C THR A 746 13.95 15.22 13.10
N MET A 747 13.53 14.36 12.15
CA MET A 747 14.45 13.49 11.41
C MET A 747 15.47 14.28 10.57
N ILE A 748 15.06 15.36 9.90
CA ILE A 748 15.99 16.22 9.15
C ILE A 748 17.03 16.83 10.09
N GLY A 749 16.59 17.37 11.24
CA GLY A 749 17.48 17.95 12.25
C GLY A 749 18.53 16.94 12.75
N LEU A 750 18.09 15.73 13.11
CA LEU A 750 18.95 14.64 13.56
C LEU A 750 19.95 14.21 12.48
N LEU A 751 19.49 14.01 11.25
CA LEU A 751 20.34 13.53 10.15
C LEU A 751 21.39 14.57 9.74
N ASN A 752 21.05 15.85 9.77
CA ASN A 752 22.02 16.94 9.55
C ASN A 752 23.06 17.02 10.69
N ASN A 753 22.61 16.88 11.94
CA ASN A 753 23.51 16.85 13.10
C ASN A 753 24.50 15.68 13.00
N LEU A 754 23.99 14.48 12.73
CA LEU A 754 24.79 13.26 12.57
C LEU A 754 25.79 13.37 11.41
N SER A 755 25.36 13.91 10.27
CA SER A 755 26.25 14.07 9.10
C SER A 755 27.38 15.07 9.34
N THR A 756 27.18 16.01 10.28
CA THR A 756 28.18 17.01 10.64
C THR A 756 29.20 16.45 11.64
N HIS A 757 28.74 15.68 12.63
CA HIS A 757 29.59 15.20 13.74
C HIS A 757 30.21 13.83 13.47
N TYR A 758 29.57 12.99 12.66
CA TYR A 758 30.00 11.62 12.33
C TYR A 758 30.03 11.36 10.81
N PRO A 759 30.76 12.19 10.02
CA PRO A 759 30.80 12.07 8.55
C PRO A 759 31.41 10.76 8.04
N GLU A 760 32.10 10.01 8.90
CA GLU A 760 32.63 8.67 8.66
C GLU A 760 31.57 7.56 8.80
N PHE A 761 30.42 7.84 9.41
CA PHE A 761 29.30 6.90 9.55
C PHE A 761 28.14 7.24 8.62
N ILE A 762 27.84 8.52 8.40
CA ILE A 762 26.64 8.95 7.68
C ILE A 762 26.82 10.27 6.94
N ARG A 763 26.17 10.39 5.78
CA ARG A 763 25.98 11.64 5.04
C ARG A 763 24.52 11.79 4.65
N ALA A 764 23.95 12.95 4.94
CA ALA A 764 22.60 13.32 4.57
C ALA A 764 22.58 14.66 3.84
N SER A 765 21.69 14.77 2.86
CA SER A 765 21.46 16.00 2.09
C SER A 765 19.98 16.16 1.80
N PHE A 766 19.45 17.34 2.12
CA PHE A 766 18.04 17.71 1.91
C PHE A 766 18.01 19.05 1.16
N THR A 767 17.88 18.98 -0.16
CA THR A 767 17.74 20.15 -1.06
C THR A 767 16.42 20.04 -1.83
N LEU A 768 15.96 21.13 -2.44
CA LEU A 768 14.61 21.29 -3.02
C LEU A 768 14.11 20.13 -3.91
N ASP A 769 15.00 19.33 -4.50
CA ASP A 769 14.65 18.18 -5.35
C ASP A 769 15.33 16.84 -4.96
N LEU A 770 16.10 16.79 -3.85
CA LEU A 770 16.91 15.63 -3.48
C LEU A 770 16.95 15.40 -1.96
N GLU A 771 16.46 14.24 -1.54
CA GLU A 771 16.58 13.70 -0.18
C GLU A 771 17.46 12.45 -0.22
N THR A 772 18.66 12.54 0.32
CA THR A 772 19.60 11.40 0.31
C THR A 772 20.16 11.19 1.70
N ILE A 773 20.05 9.96 2.18
CA ILE A 773 20.72 9.47 3.39
C ILE A 773 21.63 8.34 2.93
N THR A 774 22.91 8.41 3.28
CA THR A 774 23.91 7.42 2.92
C THR A 774 24.72 7.07 4.15
N LEU A 775 24.61 5.82 4.59
CA LEU A 775 25.43 5.24 5.65
C LEU A 775 26.72 4.67 5.06
N SER A 776 27.78 4.62 5.84
CA SER A 776 29.05 4.04 5.39
C SER A 776 28.99 2.51 5.33
N GLU A 777 29.25 1.94 4.15
CA GLU A 777 29.14 0.49 3.90
C GLU A 777 30.21 -0.34 4.66
N ASP A 778 31.28 0.29 5.16
CA ASP A 778 32.36 -0.33 5.96
C ASP A 778 32.11 -0.27 7.48
N LYS A 779 30.98 0.31 7.91
CA LYS A 779 30.58 0.41 9.31
C LYS A 779 29.36 -0.47 9.59
N SER A 780 29.18 -0.84 10.84
CA SER A 780 28.06 -1.63 11.34
C SER A 780 27.38 -0.95 12.53
N ALA A 781 26.23 -1.47 12.95
CA ALA A 781 25.60 -1.03 14.19
C ALA A 781 26.52 -1.28 15.41
N GLU A 782 27.36 -2.31 15.36
CA GLU A 782 28.35 -2.58 16.42
C GLU A 782 29.43 -1.48 16.48
N ASP A 783 29.86 -0.94 15.34
CA ASP A 783 30.83 0.16 15.32
C ASP A 783 30.27 1.45 15.92
N VAL A 784 28.99 1.72 15.73
CA VAL A 784 28.30 2.90 16.31
C VAL A 784 28.30 2.83 17.84
N LEU A 785 28.30 1.64 18.44
CA LEU A 785 28.35 1.51 19.89
C LEU A 785 29.62 2.15 20.47
N ASN A 786 30.73 2.21 19.72
CA ASN A 786 31.97 2.84 20.19
C ASN A 786 31.87 4.36 20.38
N LEU A 787 30.78 4.99 19.93
CA LEU A 787 30.51 6.42 20.12
C LEU A 787 29.94 6.75 21.52
N PHE A 788 29.50 5.73 22.26
CA PHE A 788 28.90 5.87 23.59
C PHE A 788 29.88 5.66 24.74
#